data_AF-A0A7V8X9F1-F1
#
_entry.id   AF-A0A7V8X9F1-F1
#
_cell.length_a   1.000
_cell.length_b   1.000
_cell.length_c   1.000
_cell.angle_alpha   90.00
_cell.angle_beta   90.00
_cell.angle_gamma   90.00
#
_symmetry.space_group_name_H-M   'P 1'
#
loop_
_entity.id
_entity.type
_entity.pdbx_description
1 polymer ?
#
loop_
_entity_poly.entity_id
_entity_poly.type
_entity_poly.pdbx_seq_one_letter_code
_entity_poly.pdbx_strand_id
1 'polypeptide(L)'
;MHRDAHLLKILPCIAVALLLSPRGEAAAQVASAGDRPPPAIQLRFESTGYYGSPSGDPADCTSSRRNGKLLVEGNLQWALGTPPGNVFYTGKGRVSIDADDCGLKLVNGTNEFCNITVLSSYDADVTLNVSGVVEDEPLGVDIRWKPTAPVAAAVSGDCETQWVATVRSRVIAGTWQSFQVIAPGGDDEGEMLRAMARGGIPRPGRYSAPPGEYVLSSWTLSIDTGPVADVQIAIDGPNCSCIKGEEAEGKPVRFTATSSAKGGVFESFTVASPGKLPRVIANTGGAAPRLDLAGSRETGATKLAIVYTKDGKRYTAERELSFCVMDSVTMADGFDDIAFDESDPGKVNIRVASRAWLNGAEISRELEWTLEAMNSGTELTPGTGTGAAVSLGYTNLPRDNGAFGPKEVTVRAKSGQCNCTRERKPRVFFRALATNHPSAEGSEQEDAANFFYYWMKTAASKGINTPFYRYRNDLPSVNDTRGGSRVAARFVPAEDRIYIAQPTLTDGCRGPAAAGTRTTGPGNTGIDCFAENLRHEWQHRVDYRAWWPGGYPDVSTGSAWDLVSNLPAALAADADGDKVPASVEAKLAGCVDAFSVDPEVRARNIRSCNARPFSDVLDLEIYAYYEGWKWQRGSADREDWSCGGKQWKGGECRKE
;
A
#
# COMPACT_ATOMS: atom_id res chain seq x y z
N MET A 1 -12.08 -5.31 55.24
CA MET A 1 -13.46 -5.46 55.75
C MET A 1 -14.06 -4.08 55.95
N HIS A 2 -15.30 -3.92 55.49
CA HIS A 2 -16.20 -2.74 55.56
C HIS A 2 -16.02 -1.53 54.61
N ARG A 3 -17.06 -1.39 53.77
CA ARG A 3 -17.90 -0.21 53.43
C ARG A 3 -17.97 0.04 51.94
N ASP A 4 -19.09 0.40 51.33
CA ASP A 4 -20.53 0.22 51.56
C ASP A 4 -21.15 0.63 50.21
N ALA A 5 -22.08 -0.16 49.70
CA ALA A 5 -22.87 0.14 48.50
C ALA A 5 -24.34 0.29 48.92
N HIS A 6 -25.02 1.32 48.43
CA HIS A 6 -26.49 1.36 48.49
C HIS A 6 -27.12 1.48 47.10
N LEU A 7 -28.03 0.54 46.92
CA LEU A 7 -28.92 0.21 45.82
C LEU A 7 -30.24 1.01 45.92
N LEU A 8 -30.91 1.16 44.76
CA LEU A 8 -32.37 1.05 44.52
C LEU A 8 -33.32 2.15 45.07
N LYS A 9 -34.52 2.45 44.53
CA LYS A 9 -35.27 2.26 43.26
C LYS A 9 -36.63 2.95 43.52
N ILE A 10 -37.25 3.53 42.47
CA ILE A 10 -38.71 3.54 42.14
C ILE A 10 -39.70 4.31 43.06
N LEU A 11 -40.30 5.38 42.47
CA LEU A 11 -41.73 5.82 42.34
C LEU A 11 -42.77 5.43 43.43
N PRO A 12 -43.80 6.27 43.73
CA PRO A 12 -44.88 6.60 42.77
C PRO A 12 -45.59 7.97 42.89
N CYS A 13 -46.49 8.22 41.93
CA CYS A 13 -47.41 9.35 41.74
C CYS A 13 -48.42 9.60 42.89
N ILE A 14 -48.91 10.84 43.02
CA ILE A 14 -50.34 11.27 42.93
C ILE A 14 -50.48 12.78 43.25
N ALA A 15 -51.42 13.39 42.51
CA ALA A 15 -51.83 14.78 42.40
C ALA A 15 -52.44 15.43 43.67
N VAL A 16 -52.52 16.77 43.69
CA VAL A 16 -53.79 17.55 43.78
C VAL A 16 -53.58 18.96 43.21
N ALA A 17 -54.57 19.40 42.43
CA ALA A 17 -54.71 20.66 41.70
C ALA A 17 -55.55 21.74 42.45
N LEU A 18 -55.78 22.86 41.73
CA LEU A 18 -56.87 23.86 41.79
C LEU A 18 -56.63 25.12 42.66
N LEU A 19 -56.84 26.39 42.24
CA LEU A 19 -57.61 27.00 41.12
C LEU A 19 -57.24 28.51 40.90
N LEU A 20 -57.36 28.98 39.64
CA LEU A 20 -57.80 30.33 39.13
C LEU A 20 -56.87 31.55 39.36
N SER A 21 -56.64 32.49 38.43
CA SER A 21 -57.28 32.92 37.16
C SER A 21 -56.33 33.91 36.40
N PRO A 22 -56.69 34.59 35.28
CA PRO A 22 -56.03 34.41 33.98
C PRO A 22 -55.47 35.71 33.35
N ARG A 23 -54.72 35.58 32.24
CA ARG A 23 -54.74 36.42 31.01
C ARG A 23 -53.35 36.44 30.35
N GLY A 24 -53.31 35.99 29.10
CA GLY A 24 -52.15 36.10 28.23
C GLY A 24 -52.07 35.00 27.19
N GLU A 25 -53.19 34.70 26.51
CA GLU A 25 -53.17 33.94 25.26
C GLU A 25 -52.35 34.74 24.23
N ALA A 26 -51.11 34.32 24.02
CA ALA A 26 -50.50 34.36 22.69
C ALA A 26 -50.47 32.92 22.21
N ALA A 27 -51.64 32.41 21.80
CA ALA A 27 -51.68 31.31 20.86
C ALA A 27 -50.86 31.77 19.66
N ALA A 28 -49.68 31.18 19.47
CA ALA A 28 -49.04 31.19 18.17
C ALA A 28 -50.08 30.60 17.22
N GLN A 29 -50.66 31.46 16.39
CA GLN A 29 -51.47 31.07 15.26
C GLN A 29 -50.63 30.07 14.47
N VAL A 30 -50.95 28.79 14.59
CA VAL A 30 -50.68 27.82 13.54
C VAL A 30 -51.25 28.47 12.29
N ALA A 31 -50.36 28.77 11.34
CA ALA A 31 -50.70 29.45 10.11
C ALA A 31 -52.00 28.88 9.57
N SER A 32 -52.96 29.78 9.31
CA SER A 32 -54.23 29.46 8.70
C SER A 32 -54.00 28.65 7.42
N ALA A 33 -54.94 27.77 7.11
CA ALA A 33 -54.98 26.82 6.01
C ALA A 33 -54.99 27.45 4.58
N GLY A 34 -54.29 28.56 4.36
CA GLY A 34 -54.25 29.33 3.12
C GLY A 34 -53.06 29.02 2.19
N ASP A 35 -51.90 28.68 2.73
CA ASP A 35 -50.74 28.31 1.91
C ASP A 35 -50.70 26.80 1.75
N ARG A 36 -51.36 26.30 0.71
CA ARG A 36 -51.07 24.93 0.26
C ARG A 36 -49.63 24.91 -0.27
N PRO A 37 -48.81 23.91 0.09
CA PRO A 37 -47.53 23.71 -0.58
C PRO A 37 -47.71 23.68 -2.10
N PRO A 38 -46.72 24.15 -2.86
CA PRO A 38 -46.74 24.05 -4.31
C PRO A 38 -46.99 22.58 -4.70
N PRO A 39 -47.89 22.32 -5.66
CA PRO A 39 -48.28 20.94 -6.01
C PRO A 39 -47.12 20.13 -6.58
N ALA A 40 -46.09 20.81 -7.10
CA ALA A 40 -44.86 20.21 -7.58
C ALA A 40 -43.66 21.14 -7.31
N ILE A 41 -42.50 20.52 -7.12
CA ILE A 41 -41.20 21.18 -7.00
C ILE A 41 -40.18 20.51 -7.93
N GLN A 42 -39.20 21.27 -8.39
CA GLN A 42 -37.97 20.72 -8.94
C GLN A 42 -36.92 20.67 -7.82
N LEU A 43 -36.43 19.47 -7.54
CA LEU A 43 -35.38 19.19 -6.57
C LEU A 43 -34.05 19.07 -7.30
N ARG A 44 -33.03 19.76 -6.80
CA ARG A 44 -31.63 19.44 -7.07
C ARG A 44 -30.83 19.44 -5.77
N PHE A 45 -30.39 18.27 -5.37
CA PHE A 45 -29.50 18.07 -4.24
C PHE A 45 -28.13 17.66 -4.76
N GLU A 46 -27.12 18.44 -4.42
CA GLU A 46 -25.73 18.18 -4.75
C GLU A 46 -24.94 18.11 -3.45
N SER A 47 -24.27 17.00 -3.20
CA SER A 47 -23.33 16.86 -2.10
C SER A 47 -21.96 16.58 -2.69
N THR A 48 -20.96 17.33 -2.24
CA THR A 48 -19.57 17.18 -2.67
C THR A 48 -18.68 16.97 -1.47
N GLY A 49 -17.76 16.03 -1.58
CA GLY A 49 -16.83 15.68 -0.51
C GLY A 49 -16.80 14.19 -0.25
N TYR A 50 -16.47 13.86 1.00
CA TYR A 50 -16.23 12.51 1.43
C TYR A 50 -17.48 11.87 2.05
N TYR A 51 -17.79 10.63 1.67
CA TYR A 51 -18.83 9.82 2.31
C TYR A 51 -18.11 8.75 3.12
N GLY A 52 -18.14 8.86 4.44
CA GLY A 52 -17.51 7.87 5.30
C GLY A 52 -18.24 7.72 6.62
N SER A 53 -18.00 6.58 7.25
CA SER A 53 -18.55 6.30 8.57
C SER A 53 -18.08 7.38 9.57
N PRO A 54 -18.97 7.91 10.43
CA PRO A 54 -18.64 8.97 11.41
C PRO A 54 -17.61 8.57 12.48
N SER A 55 -16.99 7.39 12.38
CA SER A 55 -16.11 6.81 13.40
C SER A 55 -14.63 6.73 12.99
N GLY A 56 -14.15 7.52 12.02
CA GLY A 56 -12.74 7.50 11.58
C GLY A 56 -12.13 8.90 11.43
N ASP A 57 -10.82 9.02 11.66
CA ASP A 57 -10.07 10.24 11.37
C ASP A 57 -9.99 10.44 9.84
N PRO A 58 -10.44 11.57 9.29
CA PRO A 58 -10.28 11.90 7.88
C PRO A 58 -8.86 11.78 7.33
N ALA A 59 -7.86 11.92 8.19
CA ALA A 59 -6.45 11.75 7.83
C ALA A 59 -6.16 10.33 7.35
N ASP A 60 -6.92 9.32 7.76
CA ASP A 60 -6.67 7.93 7.41
C ASP A 60 -7.20 7.54 6.01
N CYS A 61 -8.03 8.39 5.39
CA CYS A 61 -8.53 8.21 4.03
C CYS A 61 -7.77 9.07 3.01
N THR A 62 -6.44 9.11 3.10
CA THR A 62 -5.59 9.94 2.22
C THR A 62 -5.73 9.61 0.73
N SER A 63 -6.12 8.38 0.39
CA SER A 63 -6.32 7.92 -0.98
C SER A 63 -7.69 8.28 -1.56
N SER A 64 -8.64 8.74 -0.75
CA SER A 64 -9.99 9.10 -1.21
C SER A 64 -10.03 10.46 -1.89
N ARG A 65 -10.76 10.51 -3.00
CA ARG A 65 -11.03 11.73 -3.74
C ARG A 65 -11.89 12.69 -2.91
N ARG A 66 -11.33 13.84 -2.55
CA ARG A 66 -12.05 14.91 -1.84
C ARG A 66 -13.11 15.62 -2.68
N ASN A 67 -13.19 15.32 -3.98
CA ASN A 67 -14.13 15.91 -4.92
C ASN A 67 -15.21 14.92 -5.38
N GLY A 68 -15.48 13.87 -4.59
CA GLY A 68 -16.63 13.00 -4.82
C GLY A 68 -17.92 13.80 -4.87
N LYS A 69 -18.89 13.36 -5.68
CA LYS A 69 -20.15 14.05 -5.95
C LYS A 69 -21.33 13.07 -5.94
N LEU A 70 -22.32 13.36 -5.11
CA LEU A 70 -23.68 12.81 -5.19
C LEU A 70 -24.60 13.90 -5.72
N LEU A 71 -25.31 13.61 -6.80
CA LEU A 71 -26.32 14.49 -7.39
C LEU A 71 -27.66 13.75 -7.43
N VAL A 72 -28.67 14.28 -6.76
CA VAL A 72 -30.06 13.81 -6.80
C VAL A 72 -30.92 14.92 -7.39
N GLU A 73 -31.50 14.67 -8.55
CA GLU A 73 -32.37 15.63 -9.24
C GLU A 73 -33.74 15.00 -9.45
N GLY A 74 -34.84 15.74 -9.27
CA GLY A 74 -36.16 15.14 -9.46
C GLY A 74 -37.30 16.13 -9.50
N ASN A 75 -38.39 15.73 -10.16
CA ASN A 75 -39.64 16.47 -10.14
C ASN A 75 -40.54 15.79 -9.11
N LEU A 76 -40.77 16.45 -7.99
CA LEU A 76 -41.49 15.88 -6.87
C LEU A 76 -42.84 16.54 -6.69
N GLN A 77 -43.85 15.74 -6.37
CA GLN A 77 -45.20 16.18 -6.07
C GLN A 77 -45.47 16.05 -4.57
N TRP A 78 -46.26 16.96 -4.03
CA TRP A 78 -46.66 16.90 -2.64
C TRP A 78 -47.55 15.66 -2.38
N ALA A 79 -47.18 14.85 -1.40
CA ALA A 79 -47.94 13.65 -1.05
C ALA A 79 -49.09 14.00 -0.10
N LEU A 80 -50.33 13.72 -0.52
CA LEU A 80 -51.52 13.88 0.31
C LEU A 80 -51.51 12.83 1.45
N GLY A 81 -51.85 13.27 2.67
CA GLY A 81 -52.03 12.38 3.84
C GLY A 81 -50.81 12.23 4.75
N THR A 82 -49.87 13.18 4.74
CA THR A 82 -48.74 13.19 5.67
C THR A 82 -49.16 13.43 7.13
N PRO A 83 -48.41 12.90 8.11
CA PRO A 83 -48.59 13.26 9.51
C PRO A 83 -48.53 14.78 9.71
N PRO A 84 -49.32 15.34 10.64
CA PRO A 84 -49.22 16.76 10.99
C PRO A 84 -47.76 17.11 11.33
N GLY A 85 -47.23 18.15 10.69
CA GLY A 85 -45.87 18.64 10.95
C GLY A 85 -44.76 18.05 10.09
N ASN A 86 -45.07 17.24 9.07
CA ASN A 86 -44.08 16.78 8.07
C ASN A 86 -44.47 17.23 6.66
N VAL A 87 -43.46 17.65 5.89
CA VAL A 87 -43.62 17.93 4.44
C VAL A 87 -42.99 16.81 3.65
N PHE A 88 -43.81 16.09 2.90
CA PHE A 88 -43.36 14.97 2.10
C PHE A 88 -43.63 15.22 0.63
N TYR A 89 -42.56 15.23 -0.16
CA TYR A 89 -42.64 15.21 -1.61
C TYR A 89 -42.15 13.87 -2.13
N THR A 90 -42.83 13.34 -3.14
CA THR A 90 -42.46 12.10 -3.81
C THR A 90 -42.48 12.31 -5.31
N GLY A 91 -41.58 11.67 -6.03
CA GLY A 91 -41.55 11.79 -7.48
C GLY A 91 -40.50 10.90 -8.10
N LYS A 92 -40.26 11.14 -9.39
CA LYS A 92 -39.21 10.48 -10.13
C LYS A 92 -38.06 11.46 -10.31
N GLY A 93 -36.86 10.92 -10.20
CA GLY A 93 -35.63 11.68 -10.34
C GLY A 93 -34.51 10.84 -10.91
N ARG A 94 -33.33 11.44 -10.94
CA ARG A 94 -32.09 10.84 -11.35
C ARG A 94 -31.06 11.00 -10.25
N VAL A 95 -30.28 9.95 -10.05
CA VAL A 95 -29.17 9.93 -9.10
C VAL A 95 -27.90 9.65 -9.87
N SER A 96 -26.94 10.56 -9.77
CA SER A 96 -25.57 10.39 -10.28
C SER A 96 -24.61 10.35 -9.10
N ILE A 97 -23.83 9.27 -9.01
CA ILE A 97 -22.84 9.03 -7.98
C ILE A 97 -21.48 8.94 -8.66
N ASP A 98 -20.60 9.87 -8.33
CA ASP A 98 -19.17 9.80 -8.59
C ASP A 98 -18.45 10.07 -7.28
N ALA A 99 -18.44 9.08 -6.40
CA ALA A 99 -18.02 9.27 -5.02
C ALA A 99 -17.08 8.16 -4.57
N ASP A 100 -16.24 8.51 -3.60
CA ASP A 100 -15.38 7.59 -2.87
C ASP A 100 -15.99 7.37 -1.48
N ASP A 101 -16.20 6.11 -1.13
CA ASP A 101 -16.61 5.64 0.21
C ASP A 101 -15.40 5.00 0.88
N CYS A 102 -14.88 5.64 1.93
CA CYS A 102 -13.81 5.06 2.75
C CYS A 102 -14.35 4.72 4.15
N GLY A 103 -13.74 3.70 4.74
CA GLY A 103 -14.10 3.31 6.08
C GLY A 103 -13.19 2.24 6.63
N LEU A 104 -13.15 2.15 7.96
CA LEU A 104 -12.43 1.11 8.67
C LEU A 104 -13.10 -0.25 8.37
N LYS A 105 -12.36 -1.16 7.74
CA LYS A 105 -12.82 -2.51 7.41
C LYS A 105 -11.70 -3.52 7.61
N LEU A 106 -12.07 -4.80 7.73
CA LEU A 106 -11.08 -5.86 7.67
C LEU A 106 -10.52 -5.94 6.25
N VAL A 107 -9.20 -5.81 6.12
CA VAL A 107 -8.41 -6.13 4.93
C VAL A 107 -7.37 -7.13 5.37
N ASN A 108 -7.42 -8.37 4.86
CA ASN A 108 -6.48 -9.45 5.23
C ASN A 108 -6.44 -9.77 6.74
N GLY A 109 -7.55 -9.58 7.46
CA GLY A 109 -7.62 -9.84 8.90
C GLY A 109 -7.19 -8.69 9.81
N THR A 110 -6.72 -7.56 9.26
CA THR A 110 -6.40 -6.32 10.00
C THR A 110 -7.45 -5.25 9.70
N ASN A 111 -7.79 -4.43 10.69
CA ASN A 111 -8.66 -3.26 10.48
C ASN A 111 -7.84 -2.19 9.77
N GLU A 112 -8.08 -2.02 8.48
CA GLU A 112 -7.43 -1.01 7.64
C GLU A 112 -8.51 -0.13 7.01
N PHE A 113 -8.16 1.13 6.75
CA PHE A 113 -8.99 1.98 5.93
C PHE A 113 -8.86 1.55 4.49
N CYS A 114 -9.98 1.32 3.83
CA CYS A 114 -10.02 1.00 2.41
C CYS A 114 -11.00 1.94 1.71
N ASN A 115 -10.74 2.23 0.44
CA ASN A 115 -11.47 3.17 -0.38
C ASN A 115 -12.23 2.44 -1.51
N ILE A 116 -13.50 2.76 -1.68
CA ILE A 116 -14.33 2.29 -2.79
C ILE A 116 -14.80 3.47 -3.61
N THR A 117 -14.42 3.50 -4.87
CA THR A 117 -15.00 4.37 -5.87
C THR A 117 -16.28 3.75 -6.44
N VAL A 118 -17.38 4.51 -6.34
CA VAL A 118 -18.67 4.18 -6.97
C VAL A 118 -18.95 5.18 -8.08
N LEU A 119 -19.06 4.67 -9.30
CA LEU A 119 -19.52 5.41 -10.46
C LEU A 119 -20.84 4.81 -10.94
N SER A 120 -21.93 5.55 -10.79
CA SER A 120 -23.24 5.12 -11.27
C SER A 120 -24.12 6.30 -11.63
N SER A 121 -25.06 6.07 -12.54
CA SER A 121 -26.10 7.04 -12.83
C SER A 121 -27.37 6.32 -13.25
N TYR A 122 -28.48 6.61 -12.58
CA TYR A 122 -29.72 5.86 -12.75
C TYR A 122 -30.97 6.66 -12.39
N ASP A 123 -32.10 6.26 -12.96
CA ASP A 123 -33.41 6.78 -12.59
C ASP A 123 -33.89 6.18 -11.27
N ALA A 124 -34.49 7.00 -10.43
CA ALA A 124 -34.94 6.62 -9.09
C ALA A 124 -36.34 7.17 -8.76
N ASP A 125 -37.04 6.46 -7.89
CA ASP A 125 -38.06 7.06 -7.02
C ASP A 125 -37.34 7.92 -5.99
N VAL A 126 -37.70 9.20 -5.87
CA VAL A 126 -37.07 10.15 -4.96
C VAL A 126 -38.14 10.68 -4.01
N THR A 127 -37.80 10.74 -2.72
CA THR A 127 -38.63 11.37 -1.71
C THR A 127 -37.82 12.42 -0.97
N LEU A 128 -38.43 13.59 -0.75
CA LEU A 128 -37.92 14.61 0.14
C LEU A 128 -38.86 14.69 1.34
N ASN A 129 -38.34 14.40 2.52
CA ASN A 129 -39.05 14.58 3.78
C ASN A 129 -38.39 15.70 4.57
N VAL A 130 -39.19 16.69 4.99
CA VAL A 130 -38.77 17.75 5.91
C VAL A 130 -39.55 17.57 7.20
N SER A 131 -38.86 17.19 8.28
CA SER A 131 -39.41 16.89 9.60
C SER A 131 -39.06 17.97 10.63
N GLY A 132 -39.86 18.08 11.70
CA GLY A 132 -39.56 18.93 12.86
C GLY A 132 -40.33 20.25 12.93
N VAL A 133 -41.63 20.26 12.58
CA VAL A 133 -42.49 21.46 12.71
C VAL A 133 -43.18 21.53 14.09
N VAL A 134 -42.87 20.60 15.02
CA VAL A 134 -43.37 20.57 16.40
C VAL A 134 -42.24 20.96 17.35
N GLU A 135 -42.54 21.73 18.40
CA GLU A 135 -41.58 22.48 19.25
C GLU A 135 -40.43 21.70 19.92
N ASP A 136 -40.35 20.36 19.83
CA ASP A 136 -39.35 19.55 20.54
C ASP A 136 -38.68 18.43 19.69
N GLU A 137 -38.95 18.33 18.39
CA GLU A 137 -38.27 17.35 17.52
C GLU A 137 -37.11 17.99 16.72
N PRO A 138 -35.98 17.28 16.54
CA PRO A 138 -34.87 17.79 15.75
C PRO A 138 -35.32 18.05 14.31
N LEU A 139 -35.05 19.26 13.83
CA LEU A 139 -35.40 19.65 12.47
C LEU A 139 -34.48 18.92 11.49
N GLY A 140 -35.07 18.27 10.50
CA GLY A 140 -34.35 17.36 9.62
C GLY A 140 -34.82 17.41 8.19
N VAL A 141 -33.87 17.25 7.27
CA VAL A 141 -34.12 17.03 5.84
C VAL A 141 -33.62 15.65 5.49
N ASP A 142 -34.51 14.80 5.00
CA ASP A 142 -34.23 13.43 4.61
C ASP A 142 -34.58 13.25 3.13
N ILE A 143 -33.55 13.06 2.31
CA ILE A 143 -33.68 12.79 0.89
C ILE A 143 -33.44 11.30 0.71
N ARG A 144 -34.47 10.57 0.27
CA ARG A 144 -34.36 9.14 -0.03
C ARG A 144 -34.52 8.90 -1.50
N TRP A 145 -33.82 7.89 -2.00
CA TRP A 145 -33.98 7.45 -3.38
C TRP A 145 -33.92 5.93 -3.50
N LYS A 146 -34.61 5.40 -4.51
CA LYS A 146 -34.62 3.98 -4.85
C LYS A 146 -34.57 3.79 -6.36
N PRO A 147 -33.60 3.03 -6.91
CA PRO A 147 -33.55 2.76 -8.34
C PRO A 147 -34.86 2.17 -8.89
N THR A 148 -35.31 2.66 -10.05
CA THR A 148 -36.52 2.13 -10.71
C THR A 148 -36.26 0.86 -11.55
N ALA A 149 -35.00 0.53 -11.77
CA ALA A 149 -34.53 -0.63 -12.53
C ALA A 149 -33.16 -1.08 -11.99
N PRO A 150 -32.68 -2.30 -12.33
CA PRO A 150 -31.33 -2.73 -12.01
C PRO A 150 -30.29 -1.72 -12.52
N VAL A 151 -29.36 -1.32 -11.65
CA VAL A 151 -28.37 -0.28 -11.94
C VAL A 151 -27.09 -0.89 -12.50
N ALA A 152 -26.51 -0.27 -13.53
CA ALA A 152 -25.12 -0.52 -13.89
C ALA A 152 -24.23 0.41 -13.06
N ALA A 153 -23.51 -0.14 -12.09
CA ALA A 153 -22.55 0.60 -11.27
C ALA A 153 -21.15 0.04 -11.48
N ALA A 154 -20.19 0.91 -11.81
CA ALA A 154 -18.78 0.55 -11.70
C ALA A 154 -18.35 0.80 -10.26
N VAL A 155 -18.01 -0.29 -9.57
CA VAL A 155 -17.54 -0.28 -8.20
C VAL A 155 -16.14 -0.89 -8.19
N SER A 156 -15.16 -0.11 -7.78
CA SER A 156 -13.74 -0.47 -7.70
C SER A 156 -13.15 0.07 -6.42
N GLY A 157 -12.17 -0.61 -5.85
CA GLY A 157 -11.51 -0.18 -4.62
C GLY A 157 -10.42 -1.16 -4.21
N ASP A 158 -9.67 -0.79 -3.18
CA ASP A 158 -8.65 -1.61 -2.52
C ASP A 158 -9.20 -2.46 -1.36
N CYS A 159 -10.51 -2.34 -1.07
CA CYS A 159 -11.20 -3.20 -0.11
C CYS A 159 -11.27 -4.67 -0.54
N GLU A 160 -11.49 -5.56 0.43
CA GLU A 160 -11.76 -6.97 0.15
C GLU A 160 -12.92 -7.17 -0.84
N THR A 161 -12.78 -8.15 -1.73
CA THR A 161 -13.72 -8.43 -2.82
C THR A 161 -15.17 -8.62 -2.35
N GLN A 162 -15.37 -9.18 -1.16
CA GLN A 162 -16.72 -9.36 -0.58
C GLN A 162 -17.40 -8.04 -0.23
N TRP A 163 -16.63 -7.06 0.24
CA TRP A 163 -17.15 -5.73 0.56
C TRP A 163 -17.46 -4.94 -0.71
N VAL A 164 -16.57 -4.98 -1.71
CA VAL A 164 -16.84 -4.42 -3.04
C VAL A 164 -18.11 -5.02 -3.64
N ALA A 165 -18.34 -6.34 -3.47
CA ALA A 165 -19.56 -7.01 -3.89
C ALA A 165 -20.80 -6.56 -3.09
N THR A 166 -20.65 -6.24 -1.80
CA THR A 166 -21.74 -5.75 -0.95
C THR A 166 -22.14 -4.32 -1.31
N VAL A 167 -21.18 -3.42 -1.53
CA VAL A 167 -21.47 -2.06 -2.02
C VAL A 167 -22.13 -2.14 -3.39
N ARG A 168 -21.60 -2.98 -4.27
CA ARG A 168 -22.21 -3.25 -5.57
C ARG A 168 -23.64 -3.77 -5.42
N SER A 169 -23.92 -4.69 -4.50
CA SER A 169 -25.28 -5.19 -4.31
C SER A 169 -26.22 -4.12 -3.74
N ARG A 170 -25.79 -3.26 -2.81
CA ARG A 170 -26.62 -2.17 -2.27
C ARG A 170 -27.01 -1.14 -3.32
N VAL A 171 -26.09 -0.79 -4.22
CA VAL A 171 -26.37 0.14 -5.32
C VAL A 171 -27.30 -0.51 -6.36
N ILE A 172 -27.23 -1.83 -6.54
CA ILE A 172 -27.98 -2.56 -7.58
C ILE A 172 -29.34 -3.08 -7.10
N ALA A 173 -29.49 -3.43 -5.82
CA ALA A 173 -30.61 -4.23 -5.31
C ALA A 173 -31.96 -3.49 -5.20
N GLY A 174 -32.06 -2.25 -5.70
CA GLY A 174 -33.30 -1.48 -5.61
C GLY A 174 -33.73 -1.22 -4.16
N THR A 175 -32.79 -1.14 -3.23
CA THR A 175 -33.06 -0.73 -1.85
C THR A 175 -33.11 0.79 -1.76
N TRP A 176 -33.87 1.30 -0.79
CA TRP A 176 -33.85 2.72 -0.49
C TRP A 176 -32.48 3.12 0.06
N GLN A 177 -31.94 4.21 -0.46
CA GLN A 177 -30.80 4.93 0.06
C GLN A 177 -31.31 6.26 0.61
N SER A 178 -30.58 6.86 1.56
CA SER A 178 -30.98 8.12 2.19
C SER A 178 -29.78 9.00 2.51
N PHE A 179 -29.98 10.30 2.37
CA PHE A 179 -29.11 11.34 2.91
C PHE A 179 -29.92 12.17 3.89
N GLN A 180 -29.46 12.22 5.14
CA GLN A 180 -30.16 12.92 6.22
C GLN A 180 -29.28 14.03 6.78
N VAL A 181 -29.82 15.24 6.82
CA VAL A 181 -29.27 16.37 7.58
C VAL A 181 -30.12 16.52 8.82
N ILE A 182 -29.51 16.45 10.00
CA ILE A 182 -30.16 16.66 11.29
C ILE A 182 -29.42 17.80 11.98
N ALA A 183 -30.07 18.95 12.18
CA ALA A 183 -29.46 20.02 12.96
C ALA A 183 -29.73 19.79 14.46
N PRO A 184 -28.70 19.67 15.32
CA PRO A 184 -28.89 19.79 16.75
C PRO A 184 -29.33 21.24 17.04
N GLY A 185 -30.47 21.42 17.70
CA GLY A 185 -31.09 22.74 17.84
C GLY A 185 -30.16 23.80 18.44
N GLY A 186 -29.60 24.69 17.61
CA GLY A 186 -28.79 25.82 18.08
C GLY A 186 -27.78 26.44 17.09
N ASP A 187 -27.53 25.82 15.94
CA ASP A 187 -26.50 26.23 14.96
C ASP A 187 -27.06 26.87 13.67
N ASP A 188 -26.17 27.39 12.83
CA ASP A 188 -26.47 27.98 11.51
C ASP A 188 -27.24 27.00 10.60
N GLU A 189 -26.97 25.69 10.74
CA GLU A 189 -27.72 24.62 10.06
C GLU A 189 -29.18 24.59 10.55
N GLY A 190 -29.40 24.72 11.86
CA GLY A 190 -30.73 24.84 12.46
C GLY A 190 -31.48 26.09 12.02
N GLU A 191 -30.82 27.22 11.77
CA GLU A 191 -31.48 28.42 11.22
C GLU A 191 -31.84 28.25 9.74
N MET A 192 -30.98 27.64 8.94
CA MET A 192 -31.25 27.31 7.54
C MET A 192 -32.39 26.29 7.41
N LEU A 193 -32.36 25.22 8.20
CA LEU A 193 -33.45 24.23 8.24
C LEU A 193 -34.76 24.89 8.70
N ARG A 194 -34.71 25.81 9.68
CA ARG A 194 -35.87 26.65 10.02
C ARG A 194 -36.29 27.56 8.87
N ALA A 195 -35.37 28.11 8.09
CA ALA A 195 -35.71 28.91 6.90
C ALA A 195 -36.38 28.07 5.81
N MET A 196 -36.01 26.79 5.68
CA MET A 196 -36.73 25.82 4.84
C MET A 196 -38.10 25.44 5.41
N ALA A 197 -38.26 25.39 6.75
CA ALA A 197 -39.44 24.88 7.42
C ALA A 197 -40.43 25.94 7.94
N ARG A 198 -40.12 27.25 7.85
CA ARG A 198 -41.01 28.37 8.24
C ARG A 198 -42.29 28.35 7.41
N GLY A 199 -43.29 27.60 7.89
CA GLY A 199 -44.61 27.39 7.28
C GLY A 199 -44.94 25.94 6.91
N GLY A 200 -44.07 24.97 7.19
CA GLY A 200 -44.28 23.58 6.75
C GLY A 200 -44.22 23.42 5.23
N ILE A 201 -43.49 24.30 4.53
CA ILE A 201 -43.34 24.29 3.08
C ILE A 201 -41.90 24.72 2.74
N PRO A 202 -41.11 23.87 2.05
CA PRO A 202 -39.83 24.29 1.49
C PRO A 202 -40.05 25.45 0.52
N ARG A 203 -39.41 26.59 0.76
CA ARG A 203 -39.49 27.73 -0.14
C ARG A 203 -38.57 27.53 -1.35
N PRO A 204 -38.88 28.13 -2.51
CA PRO A 204 -37.94 28.22 -3.61
C PRO A 204 -36.67 28.91 -3.15
N GLY A 205 -35.54 28.38 -3.57
CA GLY A 205 -34.24 28.93 -3.20
C GLY A 205 -33.13 27.91 -3.25
N ARG A 206 -31.92 28.41 -3.05
CA ARG A 206 -30.70 27.62 -2.90
C ARG A 206 -30.30 27.64 -1.42
N TYR A 207 -30.25 26.47 -0.82
CA TYR A 207 -29.77 26.24 0.54
C TYR A 207 -28.43 25.53 0.46
N SER A 208 -27.47 25.92 1.27
CA SER A 208 -26.15 25.28 1.27
C SER A 208 -25.53 25.33 2.65
N ALA A 209 -24.93 24.23 3.08
CA ALA A 209 -24.05 24.20 4.23
C ALA A 209 -22.60 24.06 3.74
N PRO A 210 -21.66 24.91 4.18
CA PRO A 210 -20.25 24.68 3.98
C PRO A 210 -19.80 23.43 4.76
N PRO A 211 -18.63 22.85 4.46
CA PRO A 211 -18.10 21.77 5.27
C PRO A 211 -17.88 22.27 6.70
N GLY A 212 -18.48 21.60 7.69
CA GLY A 212 -18.25 21.87 9.10
C GLY A 212 -16.93 21.27 9.58
N GLU A 213 -16.47 21.66 10.78
CA GLU A 213 -15.25 21.14 11.41
C GLU A 213 -15.23 19.60 11.52
N TYR A 214 -16.43 18.98 11.56
CA TYR A 214 -16.63 17.53 11.62
C TYR A 214 -17.38 16.94 10.41
N VAL A 215 -17.77 17.77 9.43
CA VAL A 215 -18.53 17.33 8.24
C VAL A 215 -17.76 17.75 7.00
N LEU A 216 -17.08 16.79 6.38
CA LEU A 216 -16.22 17.02 5.21
C LEU A 216 -16.97 17.07 3.88
N SER A 217 -18.30 17.12 3.92
CA SER A 217 -19.12 17.30 2.73
C SER A 217 -19.79 18.66 2.79
N SER A 218 -19.68 19.41 1.69
CA SER A 218 -20.60 20.52 1.44
C SER A 218 -21.79 19.97 0.70
N TRP A 219 -22.94 20.61 0.88
CA TRP A 219 -24.10 20.27 0.09
C TRP A 219 -24.88 21.52 -0.31
N THR A 220 -25.62 21.39 -1.39
CA THR A 220 -26.52 22.39 -1.92
C THR A 220 -27.85 21.73 -2.24
N LEU A 221 -28.93 22.30 -1.72
CA LEU A 221 -30.30 21.94 -2.05
C LEU A 221 -30.95 23.11 -2.78
N SER A 222 -31.36 22.91 -4.02
CA SER A 222 -32.11 23.89 -4.79
C SER A 222 -33.54 23.40 -4.98
N ILE A 223 -34.50 24.26 -4.65
CA ILE A 223 -35.93 24.02 -4.82
C ILE A 223 -36.47 25.11 -5.72
N ASP A 224 -37.15 24.73 -6.80
CA ASP A 224 -37.84 25.66 -7.70
C ASP A 224 -39.33 25.31 -7.77
N THR A 225 -40.18 26.34 -7.75
CA THR A 225 -41.65 26.24 -7.84
C THR A 225 -42.21 26.91 -9.10
N GLY A 226 -41.35 27.31 -10.04
CA GLY A 226 -41.80 27.74 -11.36
C GLY A 226 -42.56 26.61 -12.08
N PRO A 227 -43.38 26.93 -13.12
CA PRO A 227 -43.83 25.91 -14.06
C PRO A 227 -42.58 25.17 -14.54
N VAL A 228 -42.51 23.85 -14.30
CA VAL A 228 -41.33 23.02 -14.57
C VAL A 228 -40.74 23.45 -15.90
N ALA A 229 -39.64 24.19 -15.83
CA ALA A 229 -39.06 24.83 -16.99
C ALA A 229 -38.60 23.76 -17.97
N ASP A 230 -38.46 24.19 -19.22
CA ASP A 230 -38.02 23.44 -20.38
C ASP A 230 -37.08 22.28 -20.05
N VAL A 231 -37.38 21.15 -20.68
CA VAL A 231 -36.62 19.92 -20.65
C VAL A 231 -35.11 20.15 -20.46
N GLN A 232 -34.58 19.75 -19.31
CA GLN A 232 -33.15 19.84 -19.01
C GLN A 232 -32.45 18.57 -19.47
N ILE A 233 -31.26 18.71 -20.08
CA ILE A 233 -30.43 17.59 -20.50
C ILE A 233 -29.11 17.63 -19.73
N ALA A 234 -28.69 16.49 -19.19
CA ALA A 234 -27.38 16.31 -18.56
C ALA A 234 -26.53 15.33 -19.35
N ILE A 235 -25.24 15.64 -19.56
CA ILE A 235 -24.23 14.73 -20.13
C ILE A 235 -23.33 14.24 -18.99
N ASP A 236 -23.41 12.97 -18.63
CA ASP A 236 -22.59 12.34 -17.58
C ASP A 236 -21.35 11.65 -18.17
N GLY A 237 -20.27 11.61 -17.38
CA GLY A 237 -18.96 11.07 -17.75
C GLY A 237 -17.83 11.82 -17.03
N PRO A 238 -16.57 11.37 -17.10
CA PRO A 238 -15.45 12.02 -16.42
C PRO A 238 -15.07 13.36 -17.09
N ASN A 239 -14.68 14.36 -16.28
CA ASN A 239 -14.21 15.68 -16.77
C ASN A 239 -12.83 15.60 -17.44
N CYS A 240 -12.00 14.68 -16.96
CA CYS A 240 -10.68 14.37 -17.47
C CYS A 240 -10.47 12.87 -17.31
N SER A 241 -10.04 12.20 -18.37
CA SER A 241 -9.57 10.81 -18.27
C SER A 241 -8.04 10.84 -18.24
N CYS A 242 -7.43 10.25 -17.22
CA CYS A 242 -5.99 10.06 -17.20
C CYS A 242 -5.62 8.80 -17.99
N ILE A 243 -5.44 8.97 -19.29
CA ILE A 243 -5.20 7.85 -20.21
C ILE A 243 -3.73 7.44 -20.12
N LYS A 244 -3.44 6.15 -19.95
CA LYS A 244 -2.05 5.65 -20.05
C LYS A 244 -1.63 5.72 -21.51
N GLY A 245 -0.47 6.31 -21.81
CA GLY A 245 0.00 6.49 -23.20
C GLY A 245 0.01 5.19 -24.02
N GLU A 246 0.40 4.07 -23.41
CA GLU A 246 0.40 2.73 -24.04
C GLU A 246 -1.01 2.12 -24.20
N GLU A 247 -1.97 2.51 -23.36
CA GLU A 247 -3.37 2.06 -23.41
C GLU A 247 -4.30 3.08 -24.12
N ALA A 248 -3.75 4.21 -24.57
CA ALA A 248 -4.50 5.27 -25.25
C ALA A 248 -5.16 4.75 -26.54
N GLU A 249 -4.57 3.73 -27.12
CA GLU A 249 -5.17 2.93 -28.18
C GLU A 249 -6.10 1.84 -27.63
N GLY A 250 -7.17 2.19 -26.90
CA GLY A 250 -8.30 1.25 -26.78
C GLY A 250 -9.17 1.26 -25.54
N LYS A 251 -8.83 1.94 -24.43
CA LYS A 251 -9.77 2.04 -23.30
C LYS A 251 -10.79 3.15 -23.53
N PRO A 252 -12.07 2.84 -23.76
CA PRO A 252 -13.09 3.85 -23.97
C PRO A 252 -13.40 4.63 -22.69
N VAL A 253 -13.50 5.93 -22.83
CA VAL A 253 -14.15 6.83 -21.89
C VAL A 253 -15.63 6.91 -22.26
N ARG A 254 -16.50 6.53 -21.32
CA ARG A 254 -17.95 6.47 -21.55
C ARG A 254 -18.65 7.74 -21.10
N PHE A 255 -19.58 8.18 -21.94
CA PHE A 255 -20.52 9.25 -21.69
C PHE A 255 -21.95 8.77 -21.94
N THR A 256 -22.87 9.27 -21.14
CA THR A 256 -24.31 9.07 -21.30
C THR A 256 -25.02 10.41 -21.21
N ALA A 257 -26.25 10.49 -21.68
CA ALA A 257 -27.07 11.66 -21.45
C ALA A 257 -28.48 11.27 -21.00
N THR A 258 -29.09 12.13 -20.19
CA THR A 258 -30.51 11.99 -19.84
C THR A 258 -31.21 13.32 -19.82
N SER A 259 -32.54 13.24 -19.74
CA SER A 259 -33.46 14.35 -19.79
C SER A 259 -34.34 14.35 -18.56
N SER A 260 -34.63 15.53 -17.99
CA SER A 260 -35.61 15.69 -16.90
C SER A 260 -37.04 15.36 -17.34
N ALA A 261 -37.31 15.33 -18.65
CA ALA A 261 -38.60 14.96 -19.21
C ALA A 261 -38.55 13.56 -19.82
N LYS A 262 -39.56 12.74 -19.53
CA LYS A 262 -39.71 11.40 -20.14
C LYS A 262 -40.39 11.46 -21.51
N GLY A 263 -40.17 10.42 -22.32
CA GLY A 263 -40.94 10.14 -23.55
C GLY A 263 -40.41 10.79 -24.84
N GLY A 264 -39.31 11.53 -24.79
CA GLY A 264 -38.60 11.99 -25.97
C GLY A 264 -37.45 11.07 -26.36
N VAL A 265 -36.73 11.46 -27.39
CA VAL A 265 -35.65 10.65 -28.00
C VAL A 265 -34.41 11.51 -28.16
N PHE A 266 -33.26 10.96 -27.75
CA PHE A 266 -31.96 11.57 -28.03
C PHE A 266 -31.48 11.23 -29.44
N GLU A 267 -30.89 12.21 -30.11
CA GLU A 267 -30.03 11.99 -31.26
C GLU A 267 -28.69 11.39 -30.79
N SER A 268 -27.86 10.93 -31.74
CA SER A 268 -26.47 10.58 -31.43
C SER A 268 -25.67 11.82 -31.02
N PHE A 269 -24.64 11.64 -30.19
CA PHE A 269 -23.76 12.74 -29.80
C PHE A 269 -23.06 13.33 -31.03
N THR A 270 -22.92 14.66 -31.05
CA THR A 270 -21.98 15.36 -31.93
C THR A 270 -20.68 15.56 -31.16
N VAL A 271 -19.57 15.18 -31.79
CA VAL A 271 -18.23 15.29 -31.21
C VAL A 271 -17.42 16.25 -32.07
N ALA A 272 -17.01 17.36 -31.50
CA ALA A 272 -16.21 18.37 -32.19
C ALA A 272 -14.91 18.63 -31.41
N SER A 273 -13.82 18.89 -32.12
CA SER A 273 -12.55 19.30 -31.52
C SER A 273 -11.87 20.30 -32.44
N PRO A 274 -11.26 21.39 -31.92
CA PRO A 274 -10.34 22.22 -32.69
C PRO A 274 -9.04 21.49 -33.07
N GLY A 275 -8.73 20.34 -32.45
CA GLY A 275 -7.57 19.50 -32.75
C GLY A 275 -7.98 18.16 -33.38
N LYS A 276 -7.13 17.13 -33.22
CA LYS A 276 -7.49 15.78 -33.66
C LYS A 276 -8.68 15.29 -32.84
N LEU A 277 -9.73 14.83 -33.52
CA LEU A 277 -10.89 14.24 -32.86
C LEU A 277 -10.49 12.98 -32.09
N PRO A 278 -11.08 12.74 -30.90
CA PRO A 278 -10.98 11.44 -30.27
C PRO A 278 -11.64 10.39 -31.18
N ARG A 279 -11.13 9.16 -31.12
CA ARG A 279 -11.73 8.05 -31.85
C ARG A 279 -13.07 7.70 -31.19
N VAL A 280 -14.15 7.82 -31.94
CA VAL A 280 -15.47 7.36 -31.52
C VAL A 280 -15.52 5.84 -31.63
N ILE A 281 -15.70 5.15 -30.51
CA ILE A 281 -15.80 3.68 -30.44
C ILE A 281 -17.27 3.26 -30.57
N ALA A 282 -18.16 3.95 -29.89
CA ALA A 282 -19.61 3.75 -29.97
C ALA A 282 -20.31 5.10 -29.82
N ASN A 283 -21.39 5.33 -30.57
CA ASN A 283 -22.21 6.53 -30.45
C ASN A 283 -23.65 6.20 -30.82
N THR A 284 -24.48 5.99 -29.81
CA THR A 284 -25.88 5.61 -29.97
C THR A 284 -26.78 6.70 -29.38
N GLY A 285 -27.83 7.08 -30.11
CA GLY A 285 -28.93 7.89 -29.59
C GLY A 285 -29.98 7.04 -28.88
N GLY A 286 -31.24 7.46 -28.94
CA GLY A 286 -32.39 6.71 -28.42
C GLY A 286 -32.83 7.17 -27.02
N ALA A 287 -33.48 6.29 -26.27
CA ALA A 287 -33.92 6.58 -24.90
C ALA A 287 -32.77 6.59 -23.89
N ALA A 288 -31.66 5.90 -24.19
CA ALA A 288 -30.47 5.79 -23.36
C ALA A 288 -29.22 6.02 -24.24
N PRO A 289 -28.94 7.28 -24.61
CA PRO A 289 -27.82 7.58 -25.49
C PRO A 289 -26.49 7.26 -24.80
N ARG A 290 -25.54 6.76 -25.58
CA ARG A 290 -24.22 6.36 -25.11
C ARG A 290 -23.16 6.79 -26.12
N LEU A 291 -22.07 7.34 -25.62
CA LEU A 291 -20.88 7.67 -26.38
C LEU A 291 -19.66 7.07 -25.69
N ASP A 292 -18.85 6.31 -26.42
CA ASP A 292 -17.56 5.81 -25.95
C ASP A 292 -16.46 6.44 -26.82
N LEU A 293 -15.50 7.13 -26.19
CA LEU A 293 -14.39 7.81 -26.86
C LEU A 293 -13.04 7.23 -26.45
N ALA A 294 -12.10 7.08 -27.38
CA ALA A 294 -10.70 6.87 -27.07
C ALA A 294 -9.88 8.10 -27.46
N GLY A 295 -9.22 8.69 -26.48
CA GLY A 295 -8.28 9.80 -26.68
C GLY A 295 -6.87 9.30 -26.97
N SER A 296 -6.09 10.11 -27.66
CA SER A 296 -4.67 9.89 -27.97
C SER A 296 -3.85 11.12 -27.57
N ARG A 297 -2.52 11.03 -27.65
CA ARG A 297 -1.61 12.15 -27.37
C ARG A 297 -1.91 13.40 -28.21
N GLU A 298 -2.49 13.22 -29.41
CA GLU A 298 -2.83 14.29 -30.35
C GLU A 298 -4.28 14.80 -30.17
N THR A 299 -5.07 14.16 -29.30
CA THR A 299 -6.49 14.49 -29.14
C THR A 299 -6.65 15.87 -28.50
N GLY A 300 -7.31 16.77 -29.23
CA GLY A 300 -7.58 18.13 -28.78
C GLY A 300 -8.65 18.20 -27.68
N ALA A 301 -8.87 19.42 -27.17
CA ALA A 301 -10.06 19.72 -26.36
C ALA A 301 -11.30 19.27 -27.14
N THR A 302 -12.27 18.64 -26.49
CA THR A 302 -13.41 18.04 -27.20
C THR A 302 -14.71 18.59 -26.66
N LYS A 303 -15.54 19.12 -27.55
CA LYS A 303 -16.90 19.54 -27.25
C LYS A 303 -17.85 18.40 -27.63
N LEU A 304 -18.61 17.93 -26.65
CA LEU A 304 -19.75 17.05 -26.85
C LEU A 304 -21.01 17.89 -26.95
N ALA A 305 -21.89 17.54 -27.88
CA ALA A 305 -23.25 18.06 -27.92
C ALA A 305 -24.23 16.91 -28.13
N ILE A 306 -25.44 17.02 -27.57
CA ILE A 306 -26.52 16.08 -27.83
C ILE A 306 -27.85 16.80 -27.88
N VAL A 307 -28.71 16.36 -28.79
CA VAL A 307 -30.07 16.90 -28.95
C VAL A 307 -31.08 15.89 -28.42
N TYR A 308 -32.05 16.38 -27.65
CA TYR A 308 -33.23 15.65 -27.23
C TYR A 308 -34.46 16.25 -27.91
N THR A 309 -35.30 15.41 -28.52
CA THR A 309 -36.55 15.85 -29.13
C THR A 309 -37.73 15.30 -28.36
N LYS A 310 -38.66 16.17 -27.98
CA LYS A 310 -39.92 15.81 -27.32
C LYS A 310 -41.05 16.70 -27.83
N ASP A 311 -42.17 16.10 -28.22
CA ASP A 311 -43.37 16.78 -28.70
C ASP A 311 -43.08 17.79 -29.84
N GLY A 312 -42.17 17.43 -30.74
CA GLY A 312 -41.73 18.27 -31.86
C GLY A 312 -40.75 19.42 -31.48
N LYS A 313 -40.44 19.59 -30.19
CA LYS A 313 -39.46 20.59 -29.71
C LYS A 313 -38.08 19.95 -29.52
N ARG A 314 -37.03 20.69 -29.88
CA ARG A 314 -35.62 20.28 -29.74
C ARG A 314 -34.98 20.99 -28.55
N TYR A 315 -34.24 20.24 -27.76
CA TYR A 315 -33.47 20.72 -26.61
C TYR A 315 -32.03 20.26 -26.80
N THR A 316 -31.04 21.08 -26.46
CA THR A 316 -29.62 20.76 -26.69
C THR A 316 -28.84 20.92 -25.40
N ALA A 317 -27.91 20.00 -25.14
CA ALA A 317 -26.87 20.17 -24.13
C ALA A 317 -25.49 20.05 -24.76
N GLU A 318 -24.54 20.77 -24.18
CA GLU A 318 -23.15 20.76 -24.57
C GLU A 318 -22.25 20.56 -23.35
N ARG A 319 -21.08 19.93 -23.57
CA ARG A 319 -20.07 19.73 -22.53
C ARG A 319 -18.68 19.75 -23.15
N GLU A 320 -17.77 20.50 -22.55
CA GLU A 320 -16.35 20.46 -22.91
C GLU A 320 -15.61 19.40 -22.10
N LEU A 321 -14.67 18.73 -22.75
CA LEU A 321 -13.84 17.67 -22.21
C LEU A 321 -12.37 17.95 -22.47
N SER A 322 -11.56 17.72 -21.45
CA SER A 322 -10.10 17.69 -21.59
C SER A 322 -9.58 16.26 -21.61
N PHE A 323 -8.67 15.97 -22.54
CA PHE A 323 -7.95 14.71 -22.60
C PHE A 323 -6.55 14.90 -22.02
N CYS A 324 -6.27 14.24 -20.90
CA CYS A 324 -4.92 14.16 -20.37
C CYS A 324 -4.33 12.76 -20.61
N VAL A 325 -3.28 12.70 -21.41
CA VAL A 325 -2.57 11.46 -21.72
C VAL A 325 -1.22 11.52 -21.05
N MET A 326 -0.85 10.49 -20.31
CA MET A 326 0.45 10.41 -19.63
C MET A 326 1.06 9.03 -19.82
N ASP A 327 2.30 9.02 -20.27
CA ASP A 327 3.08 7.81 -20.50
C ASP A 327 3.41 7.10 -19.17
N SER A 328 3.82 5.83 -19.27
CA SER A 328 4.45 5.15 -18.14
C SER A 328 5.74 5.85 -17.72
N VAL A 329 6.18 5.61 -16.49
CA VAL A 329 7.51 6.06 -16.05
C VAL A 329 8.54 5.09 -16.63
N THR A 330 9.55 5.65 -17.27
CA THR A 330 10.67 4.92 -17.84
C THR A 330 11.95 5.23 -17.07
N MET A 331 12.80 4.22 -16.89
CA MET A 331 14.14 4.36 -16.32
C MET A 331 15.11 4.69 -17.46
N ALA A 332 15.99 5.69 -17.29
CA ALA A 332 16.85 6.17 -18.37
C ALA A 332 17.87 5.12 -18.87
N ASP A 333 18.21 4.16 -18.01
CA ASP A 333 19.11 3.04 -18.29
C ASP A 333 18.37 1.72 -18.58
N GLY A 334 17.04 1.72 -18.47
CA GLY A 334 16.20 0.54 -18.66
C GLY A 334 16.27 -0.49 -17.52
N PHE A 335 16.95 -0.18 -16.41
CA PHE A 335 17.09 -1.09 -15.27
C PHE A 335 16.22 -0.64 -14.09
N ASP A 336 15.44 -1.56 -13.55
CA ASP A 336 14.71 -1.33 -12.29
C ASP A 336 15.59 -1.57 -11.05
N ASP A 337 16.78 -2.14 -11.22
CA ASP A 337 17.67 -2.48 -10.12
C ASP A 337 18.88 -1.55 -10.14
N ILE A 338 19.05 -0.80 -9.06
CA ILE A 338 20.08 0.23 -8.96
C ILE A 338 20.80 0.06 -7.62
N ALA A 339 22.12 0.17 -7.61
CA ALA A 339 22.91 0.08 -6.39
C ALA A 339 23.50 1.43 -5.99
N PHE A 340 23.67 1.65 -4.69
CA PHE A 340 24.57 2.69 -4.20
C PHE A 340 25.99 2.48 -4.76
N ASP A 341 26.67 3.59 -5.04
CA ASP A 341 28.09 3.58 -5.39
C ASP A 341 28.98 3.31 -4.16
N GLU A 342 30.29 3.23 -4.39
CA GLU A 342 31.30 2.94 -3.36
C GLU A 342 31.84 4.22 -2.70
N SER A 343 31.28 5.40 -3.02
CA SER A 343 31.73 6.67 -2.42
C SER A 343 31.35 6.78 -0.95
N ASP A 344 31.97 7.68 -0.21
CA ASP A 344 31.62 7.97 1.18
C ASP A 344 31.36 9.49 1.35
N PRO A 345 30.09 9.92 1.54
CA PRO A 345 28.91 9.08 1.66
C PRO A 345 28.45 8.51 0.32
N GLY A 346 28.01 7.25 0.32
CA GLY A 346 27.56 6.56 -0.88
C GLY A 346 26.31 7.19 -1.48
N LYS A 347 26.18 7.10 -2.81
CA LYS A 347 25.11 7.75 -3.56
C LYS A 347 24.42 6.81 -4.53
N VAL A 348 23.16 7.08 -4.82
CA VAL A 348 22.43 6.43 -5.91
C VAL A 348 21.60 7.46 -6.66
N ASN A 349 21.70 7.43 -7.99
CA ASN A 349 20.96 8.32 -8.88
C ASN A 349 19.90 7.52 -9.64
N ILE A 350 18.64 7.91 -9.48
CA ILE A 350 17.47 7.35 -10.12
C ILE A 350 17.05 8.30 -11.24
N ARG A 351 17.43 7.96 -12.47
CA ARG A 351 17.11 8.75 -13.66
C ARG A 351 15.82 8.22 -14.29
N VAL A 352 14.80 9.08 -14.30
CA VAL A 352 13.45 8.72 -14.75
C VAL A 352 12.92 9.72 -15.75
N ALA A 353 12.05 9.25 -16.64
CA ALA A 353 11.41 10.07 -17.65
C ALA A 353 9.95 9.65 -17.88
N SER A 354 9.11 10.62 -18.21
CA SER A 354 7.73 10.42 -18.66
C SER A 354 7.32 11.61 -19.52
N ARG A 355 6.22 11.46 -20.25
CA ARG A 355 5.66 12.53 -21.09
C ARG A 355 4.17 12.63 -20.84
N ALA A 356 3.65 13.84 -20.95
CA ALA A 356 2.23 14.09 -20.79
C ALA A 356 1.74 15.11 -21.82
N TRP A 357 0.47 14.96 -22.19
CA TRP A 357 -0.23 15.83 -23.13
C TRP A 357 -1.58 16.21 -22.54
N LEU A 358 -1.93 17.48 -22.64
CA LEU A 358 -3.24 18.01 -22.35
C LEU A 358 -3.82 18.58 -23.64
N ASN A 359 -4.93 18.03 -24.10
CA ASN A 359 -5.64 18.52 -25.28
C ASN A 359 -4.74 18.63 -26.52
N GLY A 360 -3.87 17.65 -26.74
CA GLY A 360 -2.95 17.60 -27.87
C GLY A 360 -1.65 18.39 -27.66
N ALA A 361 -1.60 19.26 -26.66
CA ALA A 361 -0.40 20.03 -26.32
C ALA A 361 0.47 19.26 -25.32
N GLU A 362 1.76 19.16 -25.59
CA GLU A 362 2.70 18.52 -24.67
C GLU A 362 2.94 19.39 -23.44
N ILE A 363 2.73 18.83 -22.25
CA ILE A 363 2.91 19.47 -20.94
C ILE A 363 4.00 18.78 -20.10
N SER A 364 4.88 18.00 -20.74
CA SER A 364 5.92 17.20 -20.06
C SER A 364 6.85 18.05 -19.17
N ARG A 365 6.98 19.36 -19.44
CA ARG A 365 7.78 20.29 -18.62
C ARG A 365 7.15 20.62 -17.27
N GLU A 366 5.86 20.36 -17.09
CA GLU A 366 5.08 20.64 -15.89
C GLU A 366 4.92 19.39 -14.99
N LEU A 367 5.55 18.28 -15.36
CA LEU A 367 5.53 17.06 -14.57
C LEU A 367 6.28 17.26 -13.25
N GLU A 368 5.59 17.03 -12.15
CA GLU A 368 6.15 17.04 -10.79
C GLU A 368 6.54 15.62 -10.39
N TRP A 369 7.76 15.45 -9.88
CA TRP A 369 8.30 14.16 -9.48
C TRP A 369 8.60 14.13 -7.98
N THR A 370 8.40 12.98 -7.36
CA THR A 370 8.76 12.71 -5.97
C THR A 370 9.34 11.31 -5.83
N LEU A 371 10.34 11.17 -4.96
CA LEU A 371 10.94 9.90 -4.57
C LEU A 371 10.62 9.60 -3.10
N GLU A 372 10.17 8.38 -2.82
CA GLU A 372 9.92 7.88 -1.47
C GLU A 372 11.19 8.01 -0.61
N ALA A 373 11.08 8.53 0.62
CA ALA A 373 12.20 8.54 1.55
C ALA A 373 12.52 7.12 2.04
N MET A 374 13.80 6.78 2.28
CA MET A 374 14.10 5.56 3.04
C MET A 374 14.07 5.86 4.54
N ASN A 375 13.59 4.88 5.32
CA ASN A 375 13.72 4.94 6.76
C ASN A 375 15.20 4.74 7.12
N SER A 376 15.71 5.51 8.09
CA SER A 376 17.05 5.40 8.69
C SER A 376 18.23 5.97 7.88
N GLY A 377 18.71 7.16 8.25
CA GLY A 377 20.08 7.64 7.93
C GLY A 377 20.36 8.12 6.49
N THR A 378 19.48 7.84 5.53
CA THR A 378 19.61 8.34 4.14
C THR A 378 19.05 9.75 3.99
N GLU A 379 19.61 10.52 3.07
CA GLU A 379 19.10 11.83 2.66
C GLU A 379 18.68 11.82 1.19
N LEU A 380 17.65 12.58 0.83
CA LEU A 380 17.18 12.70 -0.55
C LEU A 380 17.96 13.78 -1.30
N THR A 381 18.46 13.47 -2.50
CA THR A 381 19.36 14.36 -3.27
C THR A 381 19.18 14.25 -4.80
N PRO A 382 18.33 15.10 -5.40
CA PRO A 382 17.15 15.70 -4.81
C PRO A 382 16.02 14.66 -4.66
N GLY A 383 15.10 14.88 -3.73
CA GLY A 383 13.92 14.02 -3.55
C GLY A 383 12.72 14.39 -4.42
N THR A 384 12.77 15.57 -5.04
CA THR A 384 11.72 16.09 -5.92
C THR A 384 12.33 16.73 -7.15
N GLY A 385 11.54 16.86 -8.20
CA GLY A 385 11.98 17.52 -9.43
C GLY A 385 10.81 17.91 -10.33
N THR A 386 11.09 18.74 -11.33
CA THR A 386 10.10 19.14 -12.33
C THR A 386 10.69 18.99 -13.73
N GLY A 387 9.92 18.45 -14.67
CA GLY A 387 10.30 18.34 -16.08
C GLY A 387 10.02 16.96 -16.69
N ALA A 388 10.30 16.80 -17.99
CA ALA A 388 10.01 15.55 -18.70
C ALA A 388 10.91 14.38 -18.26
N ALA A 389 12.09 14.71 -17.74
CA ALA A 389 13.02 13.77 -17.16
C ALA A 389 13.73 14.44 -15.98
N VAL A 390 13.97 13.67 -14.91
CA VAL A 390 14.64 14.13 -13.70
C VAL A 390 15.64 13.08 -13.22
N SER A 391 16.62 13.53 -12.44
CA SER A 391 17.50 12.66 -11.64
C SER A 391 17.14 12.91 -10.18
N LEU A 392 16.54 11.91 -9.54
CA LEU A 392 16.29 11.90 -8.10
C LEU A 392 17.32 10.97 -7.46
N GLY A 393 17.50 11.01 -6.15
CA GLY A 393 18.50 10.13 -5.55
C GLY A 393 18.52 10.11 -4.05
N TYR A 394 19.41 9.26 -3.54
CA TYR A 394 19.76 9.20 -2.13
C TYR A 394 21.26 9.39 -1.94
N THR A 395 21.61 10.01 -0.82
CA THR A 395 22.95 10.09 -0.24
C THR A 395 22.95 9.43 1.14
N ASN A 396 24.10 8.90 1.55
CA ASN A 396 24.27 8.02 2.71
C ASN A 396 23.56 6.68 2.54
N LEU A 397 24.23 5.58 2.86
CA LEU A 397 23.57 4.28 2.92
C LEU A 397 22.69 4.21 4.17
N PRO A 398 21.55 3.49 4.12
CA PRO A 398 20.70 3.33 5.29
C PRO A 398 21.38 2.55 6.40
N ARG A 399 20.91 2.74 7.64
CA ARG A 399 21.43 1.97 8.78
C ARG A 399 20.97 0.52 8.74
N ASP A 400 19.76 0.26 8.27
CA ASP A 400 19.14 -1.07 8.33
C ASP A 400 19.00 -1.72 6.95
N ASN A 401 19.24 -3.04 6.89
CA ASN A 401 19.13 -3.82 5.65
C ASN A 401 17.70 -3.76 5.06
N GLY A 402 16.68 -3.69 5.91
CA GLY A 402 15.28 -3.61 5.49
C GLY A 402 14.89 -2.30 4.80
N ALA A 403 15.75 -1.27 4.85
CA ALA A 403 15.49 -0.01 4.17
C ALA A 403 15.77 -0.08 2.66
N PHE A 404 16.56 -1.05 2.19
CA PHE A 404 16.78 -1.31 0.78
C PHE A 404 15.53 -1.93 0.10
N GLY A 405 15.65 -2.28 -1.18
CA GLY A 405 14.56 -2.87 -1.96
C GLY A 405 13.68 -1.83 -2.66
N PRO A 406 12.41 -2.15 -2.96
CA PRO A 406 11.53 -1.28 -3.75
C PRO A 406 11.40 0.12 -3.14
N LYS A 407 11.44 1.15 -3.99
CA LYS A 407 11.22 2.56 -3.65
C LYS A 407 10.32 3.20 -4.67
N GLU A 408 9.30 3.91 -4.23
CA GLU A 408 8.31 4.52 -5.11
C GLU A 408 8.83 5.83 -5.71
N VAL A 409 8.78 5.91 -7.03
CA VAL A 409 8.92 7.14 -7.80
C VAL A 409 7.55 7.51 -8.33
N THR A 410 7.06 8.69 -7.96
CA THR A 410 5.75 9.19 -8.35
C THR A 410 5.93 10.40 -9.24
N VAL A 411 5.15 10.46 -10.32
CA VAL A 411 5.08 11.61 -11.21
C VAL A 411 3.64 12.05 -11.36
N ARG A 412 3.44 13.37 -11.31
CA ARG A 412 2.13 14.01 -11.41
C ARG A 412 2.12 15.07 -12.48
N ALA A 413 1.13 15.05 -13.36
CA ALA A 413 0.85 16.15 -14.27
C ALA A 413 -0.25 17.02 -13.64
N LYS A 414 0.11 18.22 -13.17
CA LYS A 414 -0.82 19.22 -12.63
C LYS A 414 -0.86 20.45 -13.54
N SER A 415 -1.59 20.34 -14.64
CA SER A 415 -1.74 21.42 -15.60
C SER A 415 -3.21 21.60 -15.95
N GLY A 416 -3.79 22.76 -15.61
CA GLY A 416 -5.21 23.05 -15.83
C GLY A 416 -6.13 21.98 -15.21
N GLN A 417 -6.87 21.26 -16.06
CA GLN A 417 -7.77 20.16 -15.65
C GLN A 417 -7.08 18.78 -15.60
N CYS A 418 -5.80 18.69 -16.01
CA CYS A 418 -5.05 17.46 -15.87
C CYS A 418 -4.57 17.27 -14.43
N ASN A 419 -4.93 16.13 -13.84
CA ASN A 419 -4.42 15.64 -12.56
C ASN A 419 -4.09 14.14 -12.69
N CYS A 420 -3.10 13.85 -13.54
CA CYS A 420 -2.65 12.49 -13.80
C CYS A 420 -1.52 12.09 -12.84
N THR A 421 -1.57 10.87 -12.30
CA THR A 421 -0.48 10.30 -11.50
C THR A 421 0.00 8.99 -12.12
N ARG A 422 1.32 8.77 -12.11
CA ARG A 422 1.95 7.49 -12.43
C ARG A 422 3.04 7.19 -11.41
N GLU A 423 3.31 5.91 -11.25
CA GLU A 423 4.25 5.39 -10.26
C GLU A 423 5.15 4.33 -10.90
N ARG A 424 6.38 4.23 -10.39
CA ARG A 424 7.33 3.15 -10.67
C ARG A 424 8.01 2.76 -9.36
N LYS A 425 8.39 1.48 -9.23
CA LYS A 425 9.08 0.97 -8.04
C LYS A 425 10.44 0.38 -8.41
N PRO A 426 11.47 1.20 -8.72
CA PRO A 426 12.83 0.70 -8.77
C PRO A 426 13.23 0.06 -7.43
N ARG A 427 14.13 -0.91 -7.47
CA ARG A 427 14.70 -1.59 -6.31
C ARG A 427 16.11 -1.08 -6.09
N VAL A 428 16.38 -0.63 -4.87
CA VAL A 428 17.67 -0.07 -4.48
C VAL A 428 18.47 -1.10 -3.69
N PHE A 429 19.75 -1.27 -4.04
CA PHE A 429 20.67 -2.27 -3.50
C PHE A 429 21.94 -1.60 -2.94
N PHE A 430 22.73 -2.34 -2.17
CA PHE A 430 24.09 -1.94 -1.79
C PHE A 430 25.15 -2.77 -2.52
N ARG A 431 26.36 -2.22 -2.69
CA ARG A 431 27.50 -2.98 -3.19
C ARG A 431 28.07 -3.84 -2.07
N ALA A 432 28.05 -5.16 -2.26
CA ALA A 432 28.39 -6.13 -1.22
C ALA A 432 29.77 -5.91 -0.59
N LEU A 433 30.76 -5.57 -1.41
CA LEU A 433 32.18 -5.49 -1.03
C LEU A 433 32.67 -4.08 -0.69
N ALA A 434 31.84 -3.05 -0.87
CA ALA A 434 32.18 -1.71 -0.42
C ALA A 434 32.12 -1.63 1.11
N THR A 435 32.79 -0.65 1.71
CA THR A 435 32.91 -0.48 3.17
C THR A 435 32.26 0.83 3.65
N ASN A 436 31.40 1.43 2.85
CA ASN A 436 30.78 2.74 3.06
C ASN A 436 29.45 2.68 3.85
N HIS A 437 29.28 1.67 4.70
CA HIS A 437 28.11 1.57 5.59
C HIS A 437 28.20 2.59 6.74
N PRO A 438 27.07 2.99 7.36
CA PRO A 438 27.05 4.06 8.36
C PRO A 438 27.44 3.58 9.79
N SER A 439 28.47 2.73 9.93
CA SER A 439 28.99 2.34 11.24
C SER A 439 29.58 3.54 11.99
N ALA A 440 29.59 3.51 13.32
CA ALA A 440 30.30 4.51 14.09
C ALA A 440 31.81 4.42 13.82
N GLU A 441 32.47 5.56 13.64
CA GLU A 441 33.93 5.69 13.59
C GLU A 441 34.54 5.05 14.85
N GLY A 442 35.60 4.25 14.68
CA GLY A 442 36.25 3.48 15.74
C GLY A 442 35.50 2.22 16.19
N SER A 443 34.37 1.87 15.55
CA SER A 443 33.72 0.59 15.82
C SER A 443 34.51 -0.58 15.23
N GLU A 444 34.42 -1.75 15.86
CA GLU A 444 35.05 -2.99 15.35
C GLU A 444 34.48 -3.47 13.99
N GLN A 445 33.55 -2.71 13.40
CA GLN A 445 32.94 -2.96 12.09
C GLN A 445 33.28 -1.88 11.07
N GLU A 446 34.08 -0.86 11.40
CA GLU A 446 34.37 0.26 10.49
C GLU A 446 34.94 -0.18 9.13
N ASP A 447 35.85 -1.16 9.15
CA ASP A 447 36.45 -1.73 7.93
C ASP A 447 35.63 -2.91 7.35
N ALA A 448 34.42 -3.16 7.85
CA ALA A 448 33.62 -4.27 7.38
C ALA A 448 33.05 -4.02 5.99
N ALA A 449 32.99 -5.08 5.17
CA ALA A 449 32.24 -5.01 3.93
C ALA A 449 30.74 -4.88 4.22
N ASN A 450 30.03 -4.15 3.37
CA ASN A 450 28.59 -3.90 3.46
C ASN A 450 27.78 -5.19 3.63
N PHE A 451 28.14 -6.28 2.94
CA PHE A 451 27.44 -7.56 3.10
C PHE A 451 27.49 -8.03 4.57
N PHE A 452 28.64 -7.91 5.24
CA PHE A 452 28.78 -8.34 6.62
C PHE A 452 27.93 -7.45 7.52
N TYR A 453 28.05 -6.13 7.37
CA TYR A 453 27.29 -5.16 8.16
C TYR A 453 25.77 -5.36 8.03
N TYR A 454 25.26 -5.49 6.80
CA TYR A 454 23.83 -5.59 6.56
C TYR A 454 23.27 -6.98 6.85
N TRP A 455 23.93 -8.05 6.41
CA TRP A 455 23.42 -9.41 6.61
C TRP A 455 23.49 -9.86 8.07
N MET A 456 24.41 -9.32 8.88
CA MET A 456 24.40 -9.53 10.34
C MET A 456 23.14 -9.02 11.03
N LYS A 457 22.30 -8.22 10.36
CA LYS A 457 21.03 -7.69 10.87
C LYS A 457 19.78 -8.41 10.35
N THR A 458 19.95 -9.54 9.67
CA THR A 458 18.89 -10.29 8.99
C THR A 458 18.57 -11.60 9.71
N ALA A 459 17.65 -12.41 9.18
CA ALA A 459 17.41 -13.75 9.69
C ALA A 459 18.65 -14.67 9.55
N ALA A 460 19.57 -14.36 8.63
CA ALA A 460 20.81 -15.12 8.43
C ALA A 460 21.65 -15.27 9.72
N SER A 461 21.69 -14.22 10.55
CA SER A 461 22.41 -14.19 11.83
C SER A 461 21.55 -14.55 13.04
N LYS A 462 20.30 -15.00 12.84
CA LYS A 462 19.41 -15.36 13.95
C LYS A 462 19.83 -16.70 14.57
N GLY A 463 19.92 -16.75 15.90
CA GLY A 463 20.22 -17.97 16.66
C GLY A 463 21.70 -18.19 16.96
N ILE A 464 22.56 -17.25 16.58
CA ILE A 464 23.98 -17.21 16.93
C ILE A 464 24.26 -15.99 17.84
N ASN A 465 25.36 -16.02 18.59
CA ASN A 465 25.77 -14.89 19.43
C ASN A 465 26.68 -13.94 18.64
N THR A 466 26.08 -12.93 18.03
CA THR A 466 26.73 -11.98 17.10
C THR A 466 27.94 -11.21 17.68
N PRO A 467 28.03 -10.90 18.99
CA PRO A 467 29.25 -10.37 19.62
C PRO A 467 30.55 -11.14 19.36
N PHE A 468 30.51 -12.44 19.01
CA PHE A 468 31.71 -13.22 18.72
C PHE A 468 32.22 -13.10 17.28
N TYR A 469 31.44 -12.48 16.40
CA TYR A 469 31.74 -12.40 14.97
C TYR A 469 32.45 -11.11 14.61
N ARG A 470 33.50 -11.20 13.80
CA ARG A 470 34.25 -10.06 13.28
C ARG A 470 34.50 -10.25 11.80
N TYR A 471 34.52 -9.14 11.06
CA TYR A 471 34.96 -9.16 9.68
C TYR A 471 36.50 -9.12 9.60
N ARG A 472 37.08 -9.82 8.64
CA ARG A 472 38.48 -9.65 8.22
C ARG A 472 38.57 -9.80 6.70
N ASN A 473 39.38 -8.96 6.05
CA ASN A 473 39.61 -9.07 4.61
C ASN A 473 40.30 -10.39 4.21
N ASP A 474 41.14 -10.93 5.09
CA ASP A 474 41.82 -12.20 4.90
C ASP A 474 41.81 -13.03 6.19
N LEU A 475 41.63 -14.34 6.05
CA LEU A 475 41.71 -15.28 7.16
C LEU A 475 43.09 -15.93 7.15
N PRO A 476 43.75 -16.06 8.32
CA PRO A 476 45.04 -16.74 8.38
C PRO A 476 44.92 -18.14 7.77
N SER A 477 45.87 -18.53 6.90
CA SER A 477 45.81 -19.82 6.22
C SER A 477 45.80 -20.97 7.24
N VAL A 478 45.07 -22.04 6.92
CA VAL A 478 45.15 -23.30 7.64
C VAL A 478 46.24 -24.11 6.95
N ASN A 479 47.45 -24.04 7.48
CA ASN A 479 48.65 -24.70 6.94
C ASN A 479 49.17 -24.10 5.63
N ASP A 480 50.48 -24.18 5.43
CA ASP A 480 51.26 -23.80 4.23
C ASP A 480 50.93 -24.71 3.02
N THR A 481 49.64 -24.90 2.74
CA THR A 481 49.19 -25.52 1.50
C THR A 481 49.42 -24.50 0.40
N ARG A 482 50.54 -24.69 -0.31
CA ARG A 482 50.83 -24.15 -1.64
C ARG A 482 49.64 -24.48 -2.57
N GLY A 483 48.57 -23.69 -2.50
CA GLY A 483 47.29 -24.05 -3.13
C GLY A 483 46.10 -23.09 -2.94
N GLY A 484 46.17 -22.08 -2.07
CA GLY A 484 45.32 -20.88 -2.19
C GLY A 484 43.81 -21.02 -1.91
N SER A 485 43.36 -22.04 -1.17
CA SER A 485 41.93 -22.14 -0.78
C SER A 485 41.60 -21.08 0.27
N ARG A 486 40.82 -20.06 -0.11
CA ARG A 486 40.31 -19.02 0.80
C ARG A 486 39.06 -19.54 1.48
N VAL A 487 39.11 -19.73 2.81
CA VAL A 487 37.92 -20.06 3.61
C VAL A 487 37.06 -18.81 3.81
N ALA A 488 35.73 -18.97 3.85
CA ALA A 488 34.79 -17.85 4.01
C ALA A 488 34.61 -17.44 5.49
N ALA A 489 34.85 -18.37 6.41
CA ALA A 489 34.69 -18.16 7.83
C ALA A 489 35.68 -19.04 8.61
N ARG A 490 35.99 -18.67 9.86
CA ARG A 490 36.86 -19.44 10.76
C ARG A 490 36.67 -19.07 12.23
N PHE A 491 36.47 -20.06 13.08
CA PHE A 491 36.64 -19.96 14.52
C PHE A 491 38.13 -20.00 14.91
N VAL A 492 38.56 -19.04 15.75
CA VAL A 492 39.92 -18.92 16.28
C VAL A 492 39.85 -19.10 17.80
N PRO A 493 40.21 -20.31 18.31
CA PRO A 493 40.04 -20.62 19.72
C PRO A 493 40.85 -19.74 20.67
N ALA A 494 42.07 -19.35 20.29
CA ALA A 494 42.95 -18.51 21.10
C ALA A 494 42.35 -17.13 21.41
N GLU A 495 41.51 -16.62 20.50
CA GLU A 495 40.83 -15.34 20.66
C GLU A 495 39.38 -15.50 21.12
N ASP A 496 38.86 -16.74 21.14
CA ASP A 496 37.44 -17.07 21.26
C ASP A 496 36.57 -16.24 20.30
N ARG A 497 37.03 -16.10 19.04
CA ARG A 497 36.42 -15.24 18.02
C ARG A 497 36.10 -16.03 16.75
N ILE A 498 35.03 -15.64 16.06
CA ILE A 498 34.70 -16.12 14.73
C ILE A 498 34.97 -15.00 13.74
N TYR A 499 35.81 -15.28 12.76
CA TYR A 499 36.13 -14.35 11.69
C TYR A 499 35.40 -14.73 10.42
N ILE A 500 34.73 -13.76 9.81
CA ILE A 500 34.10 -13.90 8.50
C ILE A 500 34.91 -13.06 7.53
N ALA A 501 35.36 -13.68 6.45
CA ALA A 501 35.99 -12.97 5.35
C ALA A 501 35.08 -12.90 4.15
N GLN A 502 35.56 -12.24 3.10
CA GLN A 502 34.86 -12.14 1.84
C GLN A 502 34.44 -13.54 1.34
N PRO A 503 33.13 -13.86 1.31
CA PRO A 503 32.69 -15.10 0.71
C PRO A 503 32.78 -14.99 -0.81
N THR A 504 33.03 -16.12 -1.48
CA THR A 504 32.66 -16.30 -2.89
C THR A 504 31.13 -16.35 -2.97
N LEU A 505 30.50 -15.17 -3.08
CA LEU A 505 29.05 -14.95 -3.13
C LEU A 505 28.35 -15.81 -4.21
N THR A 506 29.07 -16.17 -5.27
CA THR A 506 28.56 -16.82 -6.48
C THR A 506 28.78 -18.34 -6.53
N ASP A 507 29.87 -18.85 -5.94
CA ASP A 507 30.34 -20.22 -6.21
C ASP A 507 29.81 -21.26 -5.21
N GLY A 508 29.01 -20.80 -4.25
CA GLY A 508 28.34 -21.62 -3.26
C GLY A 508 29.28 -22.10 -2.15
N CYS A 509 28.78 -22.13 -0.92
CA CYS A 509 29.64 -22.30 0.26
C CYS A 509 29.81 -23.74 0.71
N ARG A 510 29.30 -24.69 -0.08
CA ARG A 510 29.49 -26.12 0.19
C ARG A 510 30.84 -26.67 -0.26
N GLY A 511 31.68 -25.92 -0.97
CA GLY A 511 33.11 -26.22 -1.20
C GLY A 511 33.50 -27.70 -1.35
N PRO A 512 34.65 -28.14 -0.81
CA PRO A 512 35.08 -29.54 -0.76
C PRO A 512 34.09 -30.45 -0.02
N ALA A 513 33.30 -29.93 0.93
CA ALA A 513 32.28 -30.72 1.62
C ALA A 513 31.23 -31.27 0.65
N ALA A 514 30.85 -30.56 -0.41
CA ALA A 514 29.97 -31.10 -1.47
C ALA A 514 30.63 -32.25 -2.25
N ALA A 515 31.95 -32.20 -2.47
CA ALA A 515 32.70 -33.26 -3.14
C ALA A 515 32.90 -34.49 -2.23
N GLY A 516 33.07 -34.24 -0.92
CA GLY A 516 33.19 -35.25 0.12
C GLY A 516 31.86 -35.92 0.46
N THR A 517 30.76 -35.18 0.36
CA THR A 517 29.41 -35.68 0.65
C THR A 517 28.83 -36.44 -0.51
N ARG A 518 28.27 -37.62 -0.26
CA ARG A 518 27.45 -38.35 -1.25
C ARG A 518 26.13 -37.64 -1.62
N THR A 519 25.95 -36.36 -1.30
CA THR A 519 24.76 -35.56 -1.60
C THR A 519 25.03 -34.67 -2.81
N THR A 520 24.34 -34.93 -3.92
CA THR A 520 24.54 -34.28 -5.24
C THR A 520 23.88 -32.90 -5.38
N GLY A 521 23.55 -32.23 -4.27
CA GLY A 521 22.81 -30.96 -4.30
C GLY A 521 23.72 -29.75 -4.54
N PRO A 522 23.24 -28.67 -5.20
CA PRO A 522 23.98 -27.41 -5.28
C PRO A 522 24.34 -26.88 -3.88
N GLY A 523 25.31 -25.98 -3.75
CA GLY A 523 25.58 -25.26 -2.50
C GLY A 523 24.57 -24.14 -2.21
N ASN A 524 24.53 -23.67 -0.96
CA ASN A 524 23.91 -22.37 -0.64
C ASN A 524 24.81 -21.24 -1.17
N THR A 525 24.24 -20.12 -1.62
CA THR A 525 24.93 -18.96 -2.24
C THR A 525 24.42 -17.67 -1.62
N GLY A 526 25.12 -16.56 -1.83
CA GLY A 526 24.73 -15.24 -1.29
C GLY A 526 24.50 -15.28 0.23
N ILE A 527 23.42 -14.65 0.68
CA ILE A 527 23.07 -14.56 2.10
C ILE A 527 22.84 -15.92 2.80
N ASP A 528 22.38 -16.94 2.07
CA ASP A 528 22.19 -18.27 2.66
C ASP A 528 23.52 -18.98 2.89
N CYS A 529 24.49 -18.76 2.00
CA CYS A 529 25.86 -19.22 2.23
C CYS A 529 26.40 -18.57 3.51
N PHE A 530 26.19 -17.27 3.66
CA PHE A 530 26.62 -16.54 4.84
C PHE A 530 25.99 -17.16 6.10
N ALA A 531 24.68 -17.39 6.10
CA ALA A 531 23.96 -18.03 7.19
C ALA A 531 24.48 -19.43 7.55
N GLU A 532 24.80 -20.26 6.55
CA GLU A 532 25.38 -21.59 6.73
C GLU A 532 26.76 -21.51 7.41
N ASN A 533 27.64 -20.62 6.94
CA ASN A 533 28.97 -20.43 7.52
C ASN A 533 28.92 -19.92 8.96
N LEU A 534 28.01 -19.00 9.29
CA LEU A 534 27.91 -18.53 10.68
C LEU A 534 27.59 -19.68 11.63
N ARG A 535 26.64 -20.54 11.26
CA ARG A 535 26.25 -21.71 12.08
C ARG A 535 27.35 -22.75 12.16
N HIS A 536 28.04 -23.00 11.06
CA HIS A 536 29.21 -23.88 11.00
C HIS A 536 30.27 -23.45 12.01
N GLU A 537 30.72 -22.20 11.94
CA GLU A 537 31.75 -21.71 12.86
C GLU A 537 31.26 -21.53 14.30
N TRP A 538 29.96 -21.25 14.49
CA TRP A 538 29.38 -21.23 15.83
C TRP A 538 29.47 -22.59 16.50
N GLN A 539 29.21 -23.66 15.75
CA GLN A 539 29.25 -25.02 16.26
C GLN A 539 30.68 -25.39 16.66
N HIS A 540 31.69 -25.03 15.86
CA HIS A 540 33.10 -25.17 16.26
C HIS A 540 33.38 -24.54 17.63
N ARG A 541 32.84 -23.35 17.88
CA ARG A 541 32.99 -22.68 19.18
C ARG A 541 32.26 -23.42 20.31
N VAL A 542 31.02 -23.85 20.08
CA VAL A 542 30.22 -24.61 21.05
C VAL A 542 30.93 -25.89 21.45
N ASP A 543 31.38 -26.66 20.47
CA ASP A 543 32.08 -27.92 20.66
C ASP A 543 33.43 -27.70 21.35
N TYR A 544 34.23 -26.73 20.90
CA TYR A 544 35.51 -26.42 21.54
C TYR A 544 35.35 -26.09 23.03
N ARG A 545 34.34 -25.28 23.39
CA ARG A 545 34.07 -24.93 24.80
C ARG A 545 33.55 -26.10 25.63
N ALA A 546 32.80 -27.02 25.01
CA ALA A 546 32.27 -28.20 25.68
C ALA A 546 33.33 -29.29 25.87
N TRP A 547 34.15 -29.52 24.84
CA TRP A 547 35.15 -30.59 24.78
C TRP A 547 36.45 -30.20 25.48
N TRP A 548 36.83 -28.93 25.35
CA TRP A 548 38.12 -28.41 25.78
C TRP A 548 37.96 -27.15 26.66
N PRO A 549 37.26 -27.23 27.82
CA PRO A 549 36.98 -26.06 28.66
C PRO A 549 38.25 -25.39 29.22
N GLY A 550 39.35 -26.15 29.38
CA GLY A 550 40.68 -25.66 29.74
C GLY A 550 41.54 -25.21 28.55
N GLY A 551 40.97 -25.19 27.35
CA GLY A 551 41.69 -25.08 26.09
C GLY A 551 42.12 -26.46 25.57
N TYR A 552 42.16 -26.60 24.25
CA TYR A 552 42.86 -27.72 23.62
C TYR A 552 44.35 -27.54 23.86
N PRO A 553 45.10 -28.56 24.30
CA PRO A 553 46.54 -28.47 24.47
C PRO A 553 47.15 -27.95 23.16
N ASP A 554 47.65 -26.72 23.18
CA ASP A 554 48.12 -26.04 21.97
C ASP A 554 49.37 -26.75 21.44
N VAL A 555 49.18 -27.61 20.45
CA VAL A 555 50.24 -28.11 19.58
C VAL A 555 50.47 -27.07 18.48
N SER A 556 50.83 -25.83 18.86
CA SER A 556 50.99 -24.75 17.91
C SER A 556 52.19 -24.98 16.99
N THR A 557 51.91 -24.93 15.69
CA THR A 557 52.81 -24.63 14.55
C THR A 557 53.83 -25.67 14.10
N GLY A 558 54.21 -26.62 14.94
CA GLY A 558 54.78 -27.89 14.49
C GLY A 558 53.65 -28.88 14.27
N SER A 559 53.75 -29.76 13.29
CA SER A 559 52.87 -30.93 13.24
C SER A 559 52.82 -31.58 14.64
N ALA A 560 51.70 -32.22 15.06
CA ALA A 560 51.49 -32.80 16.41
C ALA A 560 52.63 -33.71 16.96
N TRP A 561 53.65 -33.94 16.14
CA TRP A 561 54.87 -34.70 16.29
C TRP A 561 56.03 -33.96 16.97
N ASP A 562 56.05 -32.62 17.03
CA ASP A 562 57.16 -31.87 17.66
C ASP A 562 57.12 -31.86 19.21
N LEU A 563 56.12 -32.51 19.83
CA LEU A 563 55.87 -32.46 21.29
C LEU A 563 55.73 -33.84 21.95
N VAL A 564 56.58 -34.80 21.58
CA VAL A 564 56.67 -36.12 22.24
C VAL A 564 56.85 -36.04 23.77
N SER A 565 57.32 -34.91 24.31
CA SER A 565 57.50 -34.70 25.75
C SER A 565 56.24 -34.22 26.53
N ASN A 566 55.23 -33.62 25.88
CA ASN A 566 53.95 -33.21 26.51
C ASN A 566 52.76 -34.11 26.11
N LEU A 567 53.05 -35.15 25.34
CA LEU A 567 52.16 -36.10 24.68
C LEU A 567 51.15 -36.87 25.57
N PRO A 568 51.44 -37.24 26.84
CA PRO A 568 50.59 -38.19 27.57
C PRO A 568 49.17 -37.68 27.87
N ALA A 569 49.02 -36.38 28.16
CA ALA A 569 47.72 -35.82 28.55
C ALA A 569 46.83 -35.52 27.33
N ALA A 570 47.42 -35.07 26.21
CA ALA A 570 46.71 -34.83 24.97
C ALA A 570 46.29 -36.16 24.31
N LEU A 571 47.21 -37.12 24.17
CA LEU A 571 46.89 -38.45 23.62
C LEU A 571 45.93 -39.27 24.48
N ALA A 572 45.84 -39.00 25.79
CA ALA A 572 44.88 -39.69 26.65
C ALA A 572 43.44 -39.20 26.43
N ALA A 573 43.25 -38.01 25.84
CA ALA A 573 41.95 -37.40 25.64
C ALA A 573 41.52 -37.32 24.16
N ASP A 574 42.47 -37.34 23.22
CA ASP A 574 42.31 -37.31 21.75
C ASP A 574 43.60 -37.88 21.14
N ALA A 575 43.61 -39.19 20.89
CA ALA A 575 44.81 -39.96 20.52
C ALA A 575 45.20 -39.77 19.05
N ASP A 576 44.25 -39.48 18.16
CA ASP A 576 44.55 -39.23 16.75
C ASP A 576 44.80 -37.75 16.41
N GLY A 577 44.42 -36.83 17.30
CA GLY A 577 44.71 -35.40 17.22
C GLY A 577 43.77 -34.62 16.31
N ASP A 578 42.56 -35.14 16.07
CA ASP A 578 41.58 -34.51 15.19
C ASP A 578 40.69 -33.46 15.90
N LYS A 579 40.91 -33.31 17.22
CA LYS A 579 40.26 -32.37 18.15
C LYS A 579 38.86 -32.77 18.60
N VAL A 580 38.42 -33.99 18.32
CA VAL A 580 37.26 -34.61 18.96
C VAL A 580 37.75 -35.45 20.14
N PRO A 581 37.20 -35.29 21.36
CA PRO A 581 37.64 -36.12 22.46
C PRO A 581 37.27 -37.60 22.27
N ALA A 582 38.15 -38.50 22.73
CA ALA A 582 37.93 -39.95 22.85
C ALA A 582 36.54 -40.30 23.41
N SER A 583 36.11 -39.55 24.44
CA SER A 583 34.83 -39.76 25.12
C SER A 583 33.59 -39.43 24.29
N VAL A 584 33.75 -38.62 23.25
CA VAL A 584 32.72 -38.26 22.27
C VAL A 584 32.72 -39.32 21.17
N GLU A 585 33.89 -39.66 20.62
CA GLU A 585 34.04 -40.66 19.57
C GLU A 585 33.63 -42.07 19.99
N ALA A 586 33.92 -42.47 21.23
CA ALA A 586 33.53 -43.76 21.79
C ALA A 586 32.00 -44.00 21.80
N LYS A 587 31.21 -42.93 21.65
CA LYS A 587 29.73 -43.00 21.57
C LYS A 587 29.22 -43.10 20.13
N LEU A 588 30.11 -42.94 19.14
CA LEU A 588 29.76 -42.93 17.72
C LEU A 588 30.24 -44.19 17.04
N ALA A 589 29.35 -44.79 16.25
CA ALA A 589 29.67 -46.00 15.51
C ALA A 589 30.72 -45.72 14.42
N GLY A 590 31.80 -46.48 14.45
CA GLY A 590 32.81 -46.48 13.40
C GLY A 590 33.93 -45.47 13.55
N CYS A 591 33.93 -44.62 14.59
CA CYS A 591 35.08 -43.76 14.92
C CYS A 591 36.23 -44.59 15.52
N VAL A 592 37.46 -44.13 15.31
CA VAL A 592 38.71 -44.75 15.71
C VAL A 592 39.64 -43.68 16.28
N ASP A 593 39.54 -43.49 17.59
CA ASP A 593 40.48 -42.65 18.34
C ASP A 593 41.78 -43.43 18.61
N ALA A 594 42.70 -43.43 17.65
CA ALA A 594 43.94 -44.15 17.79
C ALA A 594 45.14 -43.42 17.18
N PHE A 595 46.20 -43.32 17.97
CA PHE A 595 47.48 -42.85 17.49
C PHE A 595 48.11 -43.82 16.49
N SER A 596 48.62 -43.30 15.37
CA SER A 596 49.45 -44.06 14.43
C SER A 596 50.62 -43.24 13.90
N VAL A 597 51.80 -43.86 13.89
CA VAL A 597 53.00 -43.31 13.24
C VAL A 597 52.99 -43.52 11.73
N ASP A 598 52.16 -44.44 11.22
CA ASP A 598 51.94 -44.65 9.80
C ASP A 598 51.09 -43.50 9.23
N PRO A 599 51.61 -42.72 8.26
CA PRO A 599 50.90 -41.55 7.72
C PRO A 599 49.55 -41.86 7.08
N GLU A 600 49.38 -43.03 6.45
CA GLU A 600 48.12 -43.42 5.82
C GLU A 600 47.09 -43.86 6.84
N VAL A 601 47.51 -44.66 7.84
CA VAL A 601 46.64 -45.04 8.95
C VAL A 601 46.21 -43.79 9.72
N ARG A 602 47.13 -42.88 9.98
CA ARG A 602 46.84 -41.61 10.63
C ARG A 602 45.85 -40.76 9.86
N ALA A 603 46.03 -40.62 8.54
CA ALA A 603 45.10 -39.88 7.69
C ALA A 603 43.69 -40.50 7.68
N ARG A 604 43.58 -41.82 7.90
CA ARG A 604 42.30 -42.50 8.11
C ARG A 604 41.74 -42.30 9.52
N ASN A 605 42.59 -42.29 10.56
CA ASN A 605 42.16 -42.17 11.96
C ASN A 605 41.53 -40.80 12.23
N ILE A 606 42.18 -39.70 11.82
CA ILE A 606 41.64 -38.31 11.96
C ILE A 606 40.39 -38.01 11.12
N ARG A 607 39.85 -39.04 10.46
CA ARG A 607 38.71 -39.03 9.54
C ARG A 607 37.84 -40.28 9.75
N SER A 608 37.98 -40.90 10.91
CA SER A 608 37.64 -42.30 11.10
C SER A 608 36.17 -42.52 11.33
N CYS A 609 35.40 -41.52 11.76
CA CYS A 609 33.96 -41.63 12.02
C CYS A 609 33.15 -42.07 10.78
N ASN A 610 33.25 -43.35 10.40
CA ASN A 610 32.93 -43.91 9.08
C ASN A 610 31.44 -43.94 8.73
N ALA A 611 30.55 -43.70 9.71
CA ALA A 611 29.10 -43.64 9.48
C ALA A 611 28.62 -42.32 8.84
N ARG A 612 29.55 -41.42 8.48
CA ARG A 612 29.27 -40.09 7.95
C ARG A 612 29.28 -40.04 6.42
N PRO A 613 28.61 -39.04 5.79
CA PRO A 613 28.57 -38.91 4.33
C PRO A 613 29.87 -38.39 3.72
N PHE A 614 30.88 -38.04 4.51
CA PHE A 614 32.14 -37.40 4.11
C PHE A 614 33.31 -38.38 4.05
N SER A 615 34.23 -38.19 3.10
CA SER A 615 35.45 -39.02 2.99
C SER A 615 36.77 -38.25 3.19
N ASP A 616 36.70 -36.92 3.25
CA ASP A 616 37.86 -36.04 3.14
C ASP A 616 37.92 -34.90 4.18
N VAL A 617 36.99 -34.86 5.13
CA VAL A 617 36.95 -33.85 6.23
C VAL A 617 37.38 -34.46 7.57
N LEU A 618 37.93 -33.66 8.49
CA LEU A 618 38.26 -34.11 9.86
C LEU A 618 36.98 -34.41 10.67
N ASP A 619 37.03 -35.20 11.76
CA ASP A 619 35.80 -35.54 12.48
C ASP A 619 35.19 -34.32 13.22
N LEU A 620 36.02 -33.38 13.67
CA LEU A 620 35.59 -32.06 14.17
C LEU A 620 34.67 -31.32 13.18
N GLU A 621 35.01 -31.29 11.89
CA GLU A 621 34.27 -30.52 10.88
C GLU A 621 32.87 -31.08 10.62
N ILE A 622 32.64 -32.37 10.89
CA ILE A 622 31.34 -33.02 10.66
C ILE A 622 30.24 -32.33 11.46
N TYR A 623 30.48 -32.10 12.74
CA TYR A 623 29.50 -31.52 13.65
C TYR A 623 29.10 -30.13 13.18
N ALA A 624 30.10 -29.33 12.80
CA ALA A 624 29.92 -27.99 12.25
C ALA A 624 29.12 -28.00 10.94
N TYR A 625 29.46 -28.89 10.00
CA TYR A 625 28.71 -29.00 8.73
C TYR A 625 27.25 -29.38 8.95
N TYR A 626 26.97 -30.35 9.82
CA TYR A 626 25.58 -30.72 10.10
C TYR A 626 24.78 -29.58 10.71
N GLU A 627 25.39 -28.75 11.57
CA GLU A 627 24.73 -27.56 12.10
C GLU A 627 24.50 -26.51 11.02
N GLY A 628 25.51 -26.21 10.20
CA GLY A 628 25.40 -25.30 9.07
C GLY A 628 24.29 -25.69 8.09
N TRP A 629 24.21 -26.98 7.74
CA TRP A 629 23.24 -27.50 6.77
C TRP A 629 21.80 -27.56 7.27
N LYS A 630 21.54 -27.35 8.56
CA LYS A 630 20.17 -27.11 9.04
C LYS A 630 19.61 -25.81 8.45
N TRP A 631 20.44 -24.90 7.96
CA TRP A 631 19.99 -23.73 7.23
C TRP A 631 19.36 -24.12 5.89
N GLN A 632 18.07 -23.80 5.75
CA GLN A 632 17.33 -24.08 4.53
C GLN A 632 17.68 -23.04 3.45
N ARG A 633 17.94 -23.55 2.24
CA ARG A 633 18.15 -22.69 1.07
C ARG A 633 16.93 -21.81 0.81
N GLY A 634 17.19 -20.53 0.51
CA GLY A 634 16.19 -19.53 0.19
C GLY A 634 15.50 -18.93 1.40
N SER A 635 15.87 -19.34 2.61
CA SER A 635 15.25 -18.84 3.84
C SER A 635 15.49 -17.35 4.06
N ALA A 636 16.58 -16.79 3.55
CA ALA A 636 16.88 -15.36 3.63
C ALA A 636 16.91 -14.65 2.26
N ASP A 637 16.45 -15.29 1.17
CA ASP A 637 16.51 -14.69 -0.19
C ASP A 637 15.84 -13.30 -0.25
N ARG A 638 14.75 -13.08 0.51
CA ARG A 638 14.02 -11.80 0.57
C ARG A 638 14.72 -10.69 1.35
N GLU A 639 15.84 -11.02 2.00
CA GLU A 639 16.67 -10.07 2.75
C GLU A 639 17.99 -9.76 2.03
N ASP A 640 18.29 -10.44 0.91
CA ASP A 640 19.51 -10.22 0.14
C ASP A 640 19.38 -9.02 -0.82
N TRP A 641 19.64 -7.83 -0.29
CA TRP A 641 19.66 -6.57 -1.04
C TRP A 641 21.06 -6.17 -1.53
N SER A 642 21.95 -7.15 -1.70
CA SER A 642 23.27 -6.91 -2.28
C SER A 642 23.23 -6.93 -3.82
N CYS A 643 24.03 -6.08 -4.47
CA CYS A 643 24.24 -6.14 -5.91
C CYS A 643 24.90 -7.48 -6.27
N GLY A 644 24.28 -8.25 -7.17
CA GLY A 644 24.70 -9.61 -7.50
C GLY A 644 24.21 -10.67 -6.51
N GLY A 645 23.45 -10.27 -5.49
CA GLY A 645 22.75 -11.16 -4.56
C GLY A 645 21.47 -11.76 -5.13
N LYS A 646 20.70 -12.44 -4.28
CA LYS A 646 19.53 -13.24 -4.68
C LYS A 646 18.39 -12.45 -5.29
N GLN A 647 18.22 -11.19 -4.87
CA GLN A 647 17.15 -10.34 -5.39
C GLN A 647 17.58 -9.51 -6.61
N TRP A 648 18.87 -9.45 -6.89
CA TRP A 648 19.43 -8.71 -8.02
C TRP A 648 19.04 -9.41 -9.33
N LYS A 649 18.26 -8.69 -10.15
CA LYS A 649 17.90 -9.09 -11.52
C LYS A 649 18.56 -8.19 -12.56
N GLY A 650 19.28 -7.15 -12.12
CA GLY A 650 20.09 -6.31 -12.99
C GLY A 650 21.19 -7.11 -13.69
N GLY A 651 21.78 -6.52 -14.72
CA GLY A 651 22.94 -7.09 -15.41
C GLY A 651 24.20 -7.09 -14.53
N GLU A 652 25.34 -6.81 -15.14
CA GLU A 652 26.61 -6.72 -14.41
C GLU A 652 26.54 -5.65 -13.31
N CYS A 653 26.92 -6.01 -12.09
CA CYS A 653 27.31 -5.06 -11.04
C CYS A 653 28.67 -4.46 -11.42
N ARG A 654 28.69 -3.59 -12.44
CA ARG A 654 29.94 -2.99 -12.93
C ARG A 654 30.61 -2.22 -11.80
N LYS A 655 31.89 -2.50 -11.55
CA LYS A 655 32.79 -1.54 -10.90
C LYS A 655 33.00 -0.44 -11.92
N GLU A 656 32.38 0.72 -11.74
CA GLU A 656 32.85 1.92 -12.47
C GLU A 656 34.07 2.47 -11.74
#